data_AF-A0A1H2WHN8-F1
#
_entry.id   AF-A0A1H2WHN8-F1
#
_cell.length_a   1.000
_cell.length_b   1.000
_cell.length_c   1.000
_cell.angle_alpha   90.00
_cell.angle_beta   90.00
_cell.angle_gamma   90.00
#
_symmetry.space_group_name_H-M   'P 1'
#
loop_
_entity.id
_entity.type
_entity.pdbx_description
1 polymer ?
#
loop_
_entity_poly.entity_id
_entity_poly.type
_entity_poly.pdbx_seq_one_letter_code
_entity_poly.pdbx_strand_id
1 'polypeptide(L)'
;MKVIKRDGSTVSFDRNKIVTAISKANKAVEGKERLRQEDIEEIASFVEHKNKKRLLVEDIQDMVEKQIMIRGHYELAKAYIIYRYNRALVRKANTTDESILSLISNKNKDVMEENSNKNAVMVSTQRDLIAGEVSRDLTRRVVLPEKISRAHDQGVIHFHDADYFIQPMFNCCLVNLGDMLDNGTVMHGKLIESPKSFQVACTVMTQIIASVASAQYGGQSVDVSHLGKYLRRSREKFRKRLIETTHGQLPEDEMEAILDSRMKDELASGVQTIQYQINTLMTTNGQSPFVTLFLHLDPHDEYIEENAQIIAEILRQRLEGIKNEVGVYVTPAFPKLVYVLDEFNCLKGGKYDYLTKLAVQCSIKRMYPDYISAKKMREIYQGNVFSPMGCRSFLSPWKDEKGNYKFEGRFNQGVVSLNLPQIGIIAKGDEAKFWKLLDERLDLCYEALMVRHNALKGIRSDVSPIHWQNGAIARLKKGETIDKLLEGGYSTLSLGYIGLYECTKAMKGCSHTTPEGEEFAMRVMKRLRKACDDWKAKTGLGFALYGTPAESLCYRFARIDKERFGTIKDITDKGYYTNSYHVDVREPIDAFSKFKFESQFQPISSGGCISYVEIPNMKKNPTAVEDVVRFIYDNIQYAEFNTKSDYCQVCGFDGEIQINDNLEWECPQCHNKDQSKMNVTRRTCGYLGENFWNVGKTKEIKSRVLHL
;
A
#
# COMPACT_ATOMS: atom_id res chain seq x y z
N MET A 1 -37.83 37.25 4.71
CA MET A 1 -36.36 37.06 4.82
C MET A 1 -35.98 35.66 4.35
N LYS A 2 -34.92 35.49 3.56
CA LYS A 2 -34.40 34.17 3.15
C LYS A 2 -33.12 33.82 3.91
N VAL A 3 -32.98 32.57 4.34
CA VAL A 3 -31.84 32.07 5.09
C VAL A 3 -31.04 31.13 4.20
N ILE A 4 -29.74 31.40 4.06
CA ILE A 4 -28.80 30.56 3.32
C ILE A 4 -28.17 29.59 4.31
N LYS A 5 -28.42 28.30 4.10
CA LYS A 5 -27.85 27.22 4.90
C LYS A 5 -26.38 26.96 4.50
N ARG A 6 -25.68 26.21 5.35
CA ARG A 6 -24.26 25.84 5.15
C ARG A 6 -24.00 25.01 3.88
N ASP A 7 -25.02 24.34 3.35
CA ASP A 7 -25.00 23.56 2.10
C ASP A 7 -25.29 24.42 0.84
N GLY A 8 -25.44 25.75 1.00
CA GLY A 8 -25.79 26.68 -0.08
C GLY A 8 -27.29 26.74 -0.40
N SER A 9 -28.12 25.86 0.17
CA SER A 9 -29.57 25.88 -0.04
C SER A 9 -30.22 27.09 0.64
N THR A 10 -31.26 27.63 0.02
CA THR A 10 -31.98 28.80 0.52
C THR A 10 -33.37 28.40 1.01
N VAL A 11 -33.70 28.74 2.26
CA VAL A 11 -35.01 28.47 2.86
C VAL A 11 -35.66 29.75 3.40
N SER A 12 -36.97 29.71 3.60
CA SER A 12 -37.67 30.79 4.30
C SER A 12 -37.23 30.87 5.76
N PHE A 13 -37.08 32.08 6.29
CA PHE A 13 -36.82 32.29 7.71
C PHE A 13 -37.98 31.73 8.56
N ASP A 14 -37.64 31.08 9.66
CA ASP A 14 -38.59 30.48 10.59
C ASP A 14 -38.13 30.79 12.03
N ARG A 15 -38.88 31.68 12.68
CA ARG A 15 -38.62 32.18 14.04
C ARG A 15 -38.62 31.05 15.07
N ASN A 16 -39.45 30.02 14.88
CA ASN A 16 -39.60 28.91 15.85
C ASN A 16 -38.31 28.10 16.02
N LYS A 17 -37.45 28.09 15.00
CA LYS A 17 -36.13 27.41 15.07
C LYS A 17 -35.17 28.11 16.02
N ILE A 18 -35.24 29.43 16.14
CA ILE A 18 -34.44 30.20 17.09
C ILE A 18 -34.93 29.93 18.50
N VAL A 19 -36.24 30.08 18.73
CA VAL A 19 -36.89 29.80 20.03
C VAL A 19 -36.55 28.40 20.51
N THR A 20 -36.76 27.38 19.69
CA THR A 20 -36.47 25.98 20.04
C THR A 20 -34.99 25.76 20.40
N ALA A 21 -34.07 26.41 19.69
CA ALA A 21 -32.64 26.26 19.95
C ALA A 21 -32.23 26.92 21.28
N ILE A 22 -32.74 28.13 21.56
CA ILE A 22 -32.48 28.82 22.82
C ILE A 22 -33.14 28.07 23.97
N SER A 23 -34.41 27.66 23.86
CA SER A 23 -35.11 26.93 24.93
C SER A 23 -34.44 25.60 25.29
N LYS A 24 -33.81 24.91 24.33
CA LYS A 24 -33.04 23.69 24.61
C LYS A 24 -31.76 23.97 25.38
N ALA A 25 -31.04 25.03 25.04
CA ALA A 25 -29.89 25.49 25.83
C ALA A 25 -30.31 26.01 27.21
N ASN A 26 -31.46 26.69 27.30
CA ASN A 26 -32.02 27.26 28.51
C ASN A 26 -32.40 26.21 29.56
N LYS A 27 -32.78 24.99 29.11
CA LYS A 27 -33.01 23.85 30.00
C LYS A 27 -31.73 23.31 30.65
N ALA A 28 -30.57 23.56 30.05
CA ALA A 28 -29.28 23.05 30.53
C ALA A 28 -28.60 23.97 31.57
N VAL A 29 -29.17 25.14 31.85
CA VAL A 29 -28.68 26.09 32.87
C VAL A 29 -29.72 26.26 33.97
N GLU A 30 -29.31 26.73 35.15
CA GLU A 30 -30.17 26.86 36.34
C GLU A 30 -30.19 28.27 36.92
N GLY A 31 -31.22 28.57 37.72
CA GLY A 31 -31.32 29.83 38.48
C GLY A 31 -31.38 31.08 37.61
N LYS A 32 -30.62 32.11 38.01
CA LYS A 32 -30.57 33.45 37.38
C LYS A 32 -30.07 33.45 35.93
N GLU A 33 -29.45 32.36 35.48
CA GLU A 33 -28.94 32.23 34.10
C GLU A 33 -30.04 31.81 33.11
N ARG A 34 -31.23 31.41 33.56
CA ARG A 34 -32.35 31.11 32.68
C ARG A 34 -33.02 32.38 32.16
N LEU A 35 -33.21 32.45 30.85
CA LEU A 35 -34.09 33.43 30.23
C LEU A 35 -35.55 33.03 30.43
N ARG A 36 -36.43 34.02 30.64
CA ARG A 36 -37.88 33.78 30.60
C ARG A 36 -38.30 33.58 29.16
N GLN A 37 -39.45 32.93 28.97
CA GLN A 37 -39.96 32.63 27.64
C GLN A 37 -40.17 33.90 26.80
N GLU A 38 -40.64 34.98 27.43
CA GLU A 38 -40.81 36.30 26.81
C GLU A 38 -39.47 36.86 26.26
N ASP A 39 -38.38 36.71 27.02
CA ASP A 39 -37.06 37.21 26.62
C ASP A 39 -36.49 36.37 25.44
N ILE A 40 -36.76 35.06 25.41
CA ILE A 40 -36.39 34.18 24.27
C ILE A 40 -37.13 34.59 23.00
N GLU A 41 -38.41 34.90 23.15
CA GLU A 41 -39.27 35.35 22.06
C GLU A 41 -38.84 36.72 21.54
N GLU A 42 -38.41 37.62 22.42
CA GLU A 42 -37.88 38.93 22.07
C GLU A 42 -36.57 38.81 21.25
N ILE A 43 -35.66 37.91 21.64
CA ILE A 43 -34.42 37.63 20.88
C ILE A 43 -34.76 37.11 19.47
N ALA A 44 -35.74 36.22 19.37
CA ALA A 44 -36.18 35.69 18.08
C ALA A 44 -36.83 36.77 17.20
N SER A 45 -37.63 37.67 17.80
CA SER A 45 -38.21 38.84 17.13
C SER A 45 -37.15 39.84 16.69
N PHE A 46 -36.10 40.06 17.49
CA PHE A 46 -34.99 40.95 17.13
C PHE A 46 -34.30 40.50 15.84
N VAL A 47 -34.06 39.19 15.68
CA VAL A 47 -33.46 38.64 14.46
C VAL A 47 -34.41 38.77 13.27
N GLU A 48 -35.72 38.56 13.48
CA GLU A 48 -36.74 38.69 12.43
C GLU A 48 -36.84 40.11 11.86
N HIS A 49 -36.73 41.13 12.72
CA HIS A 49 -36.83 42.54 12.35
C HIS A 49 -35.53 43.14 11.79
N LYS A 50 -34.44 42.36 11.71
CA LYS A 50 -33.25 42.78 10.97
C LYS A 50 -33.59 42.75 9.48
N ASN A 51 -33.93 43.91 8.93
CA ASN A 51 -34.43 44.14 7.57
C ASN A 51 -33.41 43.81 6.45
N LYS A 52 -32.92 42.56 6.39
CA LYS A 52 -31.99 42.02 5.40
C LYS A 52 -32.72 41.02 4.50
N LYS A 53 -32.54 41.15 3.18
CA LYS A 53 -33.17 40.25 2.20
C LYS A 53 -32.65 38.80 2.32
N ARG A 54 -31.38 38.62 2.69
CA ARG A 54 -30.70 37.33 2.86
C ARG A 54 -29.78 37.35 4.09
N LEU A 55 -29.77 36.26 4.86
CA LEU A 55 -28.88 36.05 6.01
C LEU A 55 -28.24 34.67 5.94
N LEU A 56 -26.97 34.55 6.33
CA LEU A 56 -26.34 33.25 6.57
C LEU A 56 -26.84 32.68 7.90
N VAL A 57 -26.88 31.35 8.00
CA VAL A 57 -27.21 30.67 9.26
C VAL A 57 -26.21 30.99 10.39
N GLU A 58 -24.94 31.29 10.07
CA GLU A 58 -23.95 31.73 11.07
C GLU A 58 -24.26 33.12 11.59
N ASP A 59 -24.59 34.08 10.71
CA ASP A 59 -24.94 35.44 11.12
C ASP A 59 -26.12 35.46 12.11
N ILE A 60 -27.11 34.57 11.90
CA ILE A 60 -28.26 34.42 12.79
C ILE A 60 -27.82 33.87 14.15
N GLN A 61 -26.88 32.92 14.19
CA GLN A 61 -26.36 32.36 15.43
C GLN A 61 -25.57 33.39 16.22
N ASP A 62 -24.69 34.13 15.56
CA ASP A 62 -23.89 35.18 16.19
C ASP A 62 -24.78 36.28 16.78
N MET A 63 -25.88 36.61 16.08
CA MET A 63 -26.88 37.56 16.60
C MET A 63 -27.57 37.03 17.85
N VAL A 64 -27.97 35.76 17.87
CA VAL A 64 -28.62 35.15 19.03
C VAL A 64 -27.66 35.08 20.20
N GLU A 65 -26.41 34.66 19.99
CA GLU A 65 -25.36 34.62 21.01
C GLU A 65 -25.15 36.01 21.63
N LYS A 66 -24.93 37.03 20.80
CA LYS A 66 -24.75 38.41 21.27
C LYS A 66 -25.95 38.91 22.07
N GLN A 67 -27.17 38.59 21.65
CA GLN A 67 -28.37 39.03 22.38
C GLN A 67 -28.55 38.34 23.74
N ILE A 68 -28.10 37.09 23.88
CA ILE A 68 -28.07 36.38 25.18
C ILE A 68 -27.00 37.01 26.08
N MET A 69 -25.80 37.30 25.54
CA MET A 69 -24.71 37.94 26.29
C MET A 69 -25.05 39.37 26.74
N ILE A 70 -25.71 40.17 25.91
CA ILE A 70 -26.13 41.55 26.24
C ILE A 70 -27.11 41.57 27.43
N ARG A 71 -27.91 40.51 27.59
CA ARG A 71 -28.86 40.36 28.71
C ARG A 71 -28.20 39.81 29.99
N GLY A 72 -26.88 39.59 29.97
CA GLY A 72 -26.12 39.16 31.16
C GLY A 72 -26.17 37.65 31.46
N HIS A 73 -26.73 36.82 30.56
CA HIS A 73 -26.86 35.37 30.74
C HIS A 73 -25.69 34.61 30.10
N TYR A 74 -24.50 34.75 30.67
CA TYR A 74 -23.25 34.26 30.06
C TYR A 74 -23.15 32.73 30.03
N GLU A 75 -23.64 32.03 31.05
CA GLU A 75 -23.62 30.56 31.07
C GLU A 75 -24.61 29.98 30.06
N LEU A 76 -25.74 30.66 29.84
CA LEU A 76 -26.68 30.30 28.79
C LEU A 76 -26.09 30.50 27.39
N ALA A 77 -25.35 31.60 27.15
CA ALA A 77 -24.66 31.81 25.88
C ALA A 77 -23.67 30.68 25.60
N LYS A 78 -22.88 30.29 26.61
CA LYS A 78 -21.94 29.16 26.52
C LYS A 78 -22.66 27.83 26.25
N ALA A 79 -23.75 27.54 26.97
CA ALA A 79 -24.56 26.35 26.76
C ALA A 79 -25.19 26.32 25.34
N TYR A 80 -25.60 27.48 24.82
CA TYR A 80 -26.10 27.62 23.46
C TYR A 80 -25.01 27.34 22.41
N ILE A 81 -23.81 27.91 22.58
CA ILE A 81 -22.65 27.64 21.71
C ILE A 81 -22.33 26.14 21.68
N ILE A 82 -22.24 25.50 22.86
CA ILE A 82 -21.97 24.07 22.98
C ILE A 82 -23.09 23.23 22.35
N TYR A 83 -24.36 23.55 22.59
CA TYR A 83 -25.50 22.86 21.98
C TYR A 83 -25.47 22.96 20.45
N ARG A 84 -25.11 24.13 19.90
CA ARG A 84 -24.97 24.36 18.46
C ARG A 84 -23.78 23.60 17.88
N TYR A 85 -22.64 23.58 18.57
CA TYR A 85 -21.47 22.80 18.20
C TYR A 85 -21.80 21.30 18.17
N ASN A 86 -22.44 20.77 19.22
CA ASN A 86 -22.89 19.38 19.28
C ASN A 86 -23.90 19.06 18.18
N ARG A 87 -24.87 19.94 17.89
CA ARG A 87 -25.80 19.76 16.77
C ARG A 87 -25.15 19.92 15.39
N ALA A 88 -24.02 20.61 15.29
CA ALA A 88 -23.22 20.68 14.07
C ALA A 88 -22.39 19.40 13.89
N LEU A 89 -21.85 18.84 14.97
CA LEU A 89 -21.18 17.53 14.96
C LEU A 89 -22.15 16.41 14.58
N VAL A 90 -23.35 16.37 15.18
CA VAL A 90 -24.39 15.39 14.84
C VAL A 90 -24.84 15.53 13.38
N ARG A 91 -24.96 16.75 12.85
CA ARG A 91 -25.31 16.97 11.43
C ARG A 91 -24.18 16.65 10.47
N LYS A 92 -22.92 16.79 10.89
CA LYS A 92 -21.75 16.26 10.17
C LYS A 92 -21.70 14.73 10.22
N ALA A 93 -22.29 14.08 11.23
CA ALA A 93 -22.37 12.61 11.27
C ALA A 93 -23.33 12.03 10.20
N ASN A 94 -24.34 12.79 9.75
CA ASN A 94 -25.29 12.33 8.73
C ASN A 94 -24.70 12.23 7.29
N THR A 95 -23.51 12.77 7.00
CA THR A 95 -22.89 12.60 5.67
C THR A 95 -22.37 11.18 5.45
N THR A 96 -22.05 10.48 6.54
CA THR A 96 -21.58 9.09 6.51
C THR A 96 -22.71 8.17 6.04
N ASP A 97 -23.96 8.42 6.45
CA ASP A 97 -25.12 7.64 6.00
C ASP A 97 -25.34 7.76 4.48
N GLU A 98 -25.23 8.96 3.90
CA GLU A 98 -25.31 9.15 2.44
C GLU A 98 -24.16 8.44 1.72
N SER A 99 -22.93 8.50 2.27
CA SER A 99 -21.78 7.79 1.70
C SER A 99 -21.97 6.27 1.73
N ILE A 100 -22.44 5.71 2.85
CA ILE A 100 -22.73 4.29 3.01
C ILE A 100 -23.87 3.87 2.07
N LEU A 101 -24.94 4.66 1.97
CA LEU A 101 -26.03 4.41 1.03
C LEU A 101 -25.55 4.47 -0.44
N SER A 102 -24.60 5.35 -0.76
CA SER A 102 -23.98 5.41 -2.10
C SER A 102 -23.13 4.18 -2.43
N LEU A 103 -22.46 3.60 -1.42
CA LEU A 103 -21.72 2.34 -1.55
C LEU A 103 -22.64 1.16 -1.76
N ILE A 104 -23.68 1.03 -0.94
CA ILE A 104 -24.68 -0.05 -1.03
C ILE A 104 -25.41 -0.02 -2.38
N SER A 105 -25.60 1.18 -2.94
CA SER A 105 -26.20 1.34 -4.27
C SER A 105 -25.21 1.24 -5.44
N ASN A 106 -23.93 0.93 -5.20
CA ASN A 106 -22.86 0.85 -6.20
C ASN A 106 -22.72 2.13 -7.07
N LYS A 107 -22.95 3.30 -6.48
CA LYS A 107 -22.92 4.59 -7.21
C LYS A 107 -21.59 5.34 -7.08
N ASN A 108 -20.74 4.96 -6.14
CA ASN A 108 -19.49 5.67 -5.85
C ASN A 108 -18.30 5.05 -6.61
N LYS A 109 -18.04 5.53 -7.83
CA LYS A 109 -16.95 5.00 -8.69
C LYS A 109 -15.56 5.15 -8.08
N ASP A 110 -15.27 6.24 -7.38
CA ASP A 110 -13.94 6.50 -6.83
C ASP A 110 -13.53 5.40 -5.82
N VAL A 111 -14.47 4.94 -4.99
CA VAL A 111 -14.22 3.86 -4.04
C VAL A 111 -14.15 2.50 -4.73
N MET A 112 -14.93 2.30 -5.81
CA MET A 112 -14.93 1.04 -6.57
C MET A 112 -13.63 0.84 -7.37
N GLU A 113 -12.97 1.92 -7.79
CA GLU A 113 -11.76 1.90 -8.65
C GLU A 113 -10.46 2.25 -7.89
N GLU A 114 -10.50 2.33 -6.56
CA GLU A 114 -9.35 2.69 -5.72
C GLU A 114 -8.29 1.57 -5.67
N ASN A 115 -8.74 0.31 -5.63
CA ASN A 115 -7.89 -0.87 -5.57
C ASN A 115 -8.30 -1.85 -6.68
N SER A 116 -7.42 -1.99 -7.67
CA SER A 116 -7.63 -2.86 -8.83
C SER A 116 -7.64 -4.37 -8.54
N ASN A 117 -7.50 -4.80 -7.30
CA ASN A 117 -7.61 -6.19 -6.88
C ASN A 117 -8.85 -6.46 -6.01
N LYS A 118 -9.75 -5.48 -5.84
CA LYS A 118 -10.92 -5.58 -4.98
C LYS A 118 -12.21 -5.42 -5.78
N ASN A 119 -13.01 -6.49 -5.88
CA ASN A 119 -14.31 -6.43 -6.55
C ASN A 119 -15.36 -5.79 -5.61
N ALA A 120 -15.75 -4.55 -5.90
CA ALA A 120 -16.65 -3.75 -5.08
C ALA A 120 -18.08 -4.32 -4.96
N VAL A 121 -18.52 -5.20 -5.85
CA VAL A 121 -19.89 -5.75 -5.84
C VAL A 121 -20.05 -6.90 -4.85
N MET A 122 -18.94 -7.57 -4.48
CA MET A 122 -18.98 -8.73 -3.58
C MET A 122 -19.41 -8.35 -2.17
N VAL A 123 -20.20 -9.23 -1.52
CA VAL A 123 -20.71 -9.00 -0.15
C VAL A 123 -19.57 -8.84 0.87
N SER A 124 -18.51 -9.64 0.76
CA SER A 124 -17.31 -9.52 1.61
C SER A 124 -16.66 -8.14 1.48
N THR A 125 -16.46 -7.68 0.24
CA THR A 125 -15.94 -6.34 -0.06
C THR A 125 -16.83 -5.23 0.47
N GLN A 126 -18.15 -5.33 0.28
CA GLN A 126 -19.11 -4.32 0.75
C GLN A 126 -19.06 -4.15 2.27
N ARG A 127 -18.95 -5.25 3.03
CA ARG A 127 -18.78 -5.19 4.49
C ARG A 127 -17.52 -4.41 4.88
N ASP A 128 -16.42 -4.65 4.18
CA ASP A 128 -15.16 -3.95 4.40
C ASP A 128 -15.25 -2.47 4.03
N LEU A 129 -15.86 -2.14 2.88
CA LEU A 129 -16.04 -0.74 2.44
C LEU A 129 -16.90 0.06 3.42
N ILE A 130 -17.96 -0.54 3.97
CA ILE A 130 -18.80 0.11 5.00
C ILE A 130 -17.98 0.36 6.27
N ALA A 131 -17.22 -0.64 6.73
CA ALA A 131 -16.35 -0.47 7.90
C ALA A 131 -15.26 0.59 7.66
N GLY A 132 -14.71 0.63 6.45
CA GLY A 132 -13.70 1.59 6.02
C GLY A 132 -14.23 3.02 5.98
N GLU A 133 -15.45 3.26 5.46
CA GLU A 133 -16.04 4.61 5.47
C GLU A 133 -16.33 5.13 6.87
N VAL A 134 -16.89 4.28 7.74
CA VAL A 134 -17.11 4.63 9.14
C VAL A 134 -15.78 4.96 9.82
N SER A 135 -14.76 4.14 9.58
CA SER A 135 -13.43 4.32 10.15
C SER A 135 -12.76 5.59 9.64
N ARG A 136 -12.83 5.87 8.34
CA ARG A 136 -12.27 7.08 7.72
C ARG A 136 -12.91 8.35 8.27
N ASP A 137 -14.22 8.35 8.42
CA ASP A 137 -14.96 9.48 9.00
C ASP A 137 -14.60 9.73 10.47
N LEU A 138 -14.54 8.67 11.30
CA LEU A 138 -14.13 8.77 12.70
C LEU A 138 -12.66 9.20 12.83
N THR A 139 -11.76 8.60 12.04
CA THR A 139 -10.35 8.97 11.97
C THR A 139 -10.21 10.46 11.71
N ARG A 140 -10.91 10.97 10.70
CA ARG A 140 -10.84 12.38 10.31
C ARG A 140 -11.42 13.33 11.35
N ARG A 141 -12.54 12.97 11.98
CA ARG A 141 -13.30 13.89 12.86
C ARG A 141 -12.88 13.84 14.33
N VAL A 142 -12.42 12.69 14.81
CA VAL A 142 -12.28 12.40 16.24
C VAL A 142 -10.86 11.99 16.60
N VAL A 143 -10.21 11.15 15.77
CA VAL A 143 -8.92 10.55 16.13
C VAL A 143 -7.74 11.44 15.75
N LEU A 144 -7.74 11.96 14.51
CA LEU A 144 -6.64 12.79 14.04
C LEU A 144 -6.77 14.24 14.56
N PRO A 145 -5.65 14.84 15.00
CA PRO A 145 -5.61 16.27 15.27
C PRO A 145 -6.08 17.09 14.06
N GLU A 146 -6.86 18.14 14.29
CA GLU A 146 -7.48 18.94 13.21
C GLU A 146 -6.47 19.42 12.16
N LYS A 147 -5.27 19.83 12.60
CA LYS A 147 -4.19 20.26 11.70
C LYS A 147 -3.78 19.18 10.70
N ILE A 148 -3.70 17.91 11.13
CA ILE A 148 -3.33 16.77 10.28
C ILE A 148 -4.48 16.44 9.35
N SER A 149 -5.72 16.38 9.85
CA SER A 149 -6.91 16.13 9.03
C SER A 149 -7.04 17.18 7.91
N ARG A 150 -6.86 18.47 8.25
CA ARG A 150 -6.89 19.55 7.26
C ARG A 150 -5.78 19.44 6.23
N ALA A 151 -4.58 19.07 6.64
CA ALA A 151 -3.46 18.90 5.73
C ALA A 151 -3.63 17.70 4.79
N HIS A 152 -4.22 16.60 5.29
CA HIS A 152 -4.64 15.47 4.46
C HIS A 152 -5.68 15.92 3.43
N ASP A 153 -6.73 16.62 3.85
CA ASP A 153 -7.83 17.09 2.98
C ASP A 153 -7.34 18.07 1.90
N GLN A 154 -6.42 18.96 2.25
CA GLN A 154 -5.83 19.95 1.34
C GLN A 154 -4.72 19.38 0.45
N GLY A 155 -4.44 18.07 0.52
CA GLY A 155 -3.40 17.42 -0.27
C GLY A 155 -1.98 17.89 0.06
N VAL A 156 -1.75 18.47 1.24
CA VAL A 156 -0.41 18.87 1.71
C VAL A 156 0.40 17.63 2.07
N ILE A 157 -0.25 16.71 2.78
CA ILE A 157 0.23 15.37 3.12
C ILE A 157 -0.86 14.36 2.76
N HIS A 158 -0.51 13.08 2.84
CA HIS A 158 -1.47 12.00 2.79
C HIS A 158 -1.19 11.01 3.91
N PHE A 159 -2.10 10.99 4.87
CA PHE A 159 -2.21 9.94 5.88
C PHE A 159 -2.84 8.70 5.25
N HIS A 160 -2.04 7.69 4.96
CA HIS A 160 -2.49 6.44 4.32
C HIS A 160 -3.43 5.62 5.21
N ASP A 161 -4.22 4.71 4.64
CA ASP A 161 -4.97 3.69 5.39
C ASP A 161 -5.82 4.27 6.55
N ALA A 162 -6.40 5.46 6.35
CA ALA A 162 -7.20 6.15 7.37
C ALA A 162 -8.49 5.39 7.71
N ASP A 163 -8.91 4.52 6.80
CA ASP A 163 -10.00 3.55 6.89
C ASP A 163 -9.69 2.34 7.82
N TYR A 164 -8.42 2.13 8.19
CA TYR A 164 -8.02 1.11 9.18
C TYR A 164 -7.46 1.71 10.48
N PHE A 165 -7.31 3.03 10.57
CA PHE A 165 -6.55 3.67 11.64
C PHE A 165 -7.23 3.62 13.01
N ILE A 166 -8.56 3.45 13.07
CA ILE A 166 -9.27 3.35 14.35
C ILE A 166 -9.00 2.01 15.06
N GLN A 167 -8.61 0.99 14.29
CA GLN A 167 -8.22 -0.30 14.83
C GLN A 167 -6.71 -0.30 15.13
N PRO A 168 -6.25 -0.99 16.19
CA PRO A 168 -4.83 -1.07 16.54
C PRO A 168 -4.08 -2.06 15.63
N MET A 169 -4.07 -1.74 14.33
CA MET A 169 -3.38 -2.47 13.27
C MET A 169 -2.15 -1.70 12.80
N PHE A 170 -1.20 -2.41 12.21
CA PHE A 170 -0.04 -1.83 11.54
C PHE A 170 -0.06 -2.18 10.04
N ASN A 171 0.90 -1.64 9.30
CA ASN A 171 0.96 -1.75 7.84
C ASN A 171 1.41 -3.12 7.36
N CYS A 172 2.71 -3.30 7.17
CA CYS A 172 3.28 -4.45 6.49
C CYS A 172 4.34 -5.14 7.37
N CYS A 173 4.64 -6.41 7.07
CA CYS A 173 5.65 -7.18 7.80
C CYS A 173 6.44 -8.15 6.92
N LEU A 174 7.58 -8.58 7.47
CA LEU A 174 8.25 -9.83 7.08
C LEU A 174 7.81 -10.90 8.08
N VAL A 175 7.07 -11.89 7.60
CA VAL A 175 6.59 -12.98 8.46
C VAL A 175 7.79 -13.85 8.83
N ASN A 176 7.95 -14.16 10.11
CA ASN A 176 8.97 -15.10 10.58
C ASN A 176 8.54 -16.54 10.32
N LEU A 177 8.49 -16.91 9.03
CA LEU A 177 7.96 -18.19 8.56
C LEU A 177 8.78 -19.36 9.13
N GLY A 178 10.11 -19.23 9.17
CA GLY A 178 11.00 -20.22 9.79
C GLY A 178 10.58 -20.53 11.23
N ASP A 179 10.47 -19.53 12.11
CA ASP A 179 10.04 -19.77 13.50
C ASP A 179 8.67 -20.44 13.60
N MET A 180 7.70 -20.03 12.76
CA MET A 180 6.34 -20.57 12.80
C MET A 180 6.27 -22.02 12.33
N LEU A 181 7.02 -22.40 11.30
CA LEU A 181 7.06 -23.78 10.81
C LEU A 181 7.88 -24.68 11.74
N ASP A 182 8.91 -24.16 12.38
CA ASP A 182 9.87 -24.93 13.17
C ASP A 182 9.33 -25.24 14.56
N ASN A 183 8.84 -24.19 15.22
CA ASN A 183 8.38 -24.27 16.61
C ASN A 183 6.86 -24.49 16.72
N GLY A 184 6.18 -24.58 15.57
CA GLY A 184 4.73 -24.62 15.48
C GLY A 184 4.08 -23.26 15.72
N THR A 185 2.80 -23.16 15.36
CA THR A 185 2.02 -21.92 15.49
C THR A 185 0.58 -22.22 15.89
N VAL A 186 -0.13 -21.21 16.39
CA VAL A 186 -1.54 -21.32 16.76
C VAL A 186 -2.37 -20.44 15.83
N MET A 187 -3.33 -21.05 15.14
CA MET A 187 -4.31 -20.35 14.31
C MET A 187 -5.71 -20.72 14.78
N HIS A 188 -6.55 -19.72 15.04
CA HIS A 188 -7.92 -19.90 15.54
C HIS A 188 -8.02 -20.81 16.79
N GLY A 189 -7.03 -20.68 17.70
CA GLY A 189 -6.96 -21.48 18.93
C GLY A 189 -6.55 -22.94 18.75
N LYS A 190 -6.12 -23.35 17.54
CA LYS A 190 -5.61 -24.69 17.25
C LYS A 190 -4.11 -24.66 17.03
N LEU A 191 -3.38 -25.51 17.75
CA LEU A 191 -1.95 -25.71 17.58
C LEU A 191 -1.68 -26.49 16.29
N ILE A 192 -0.80 -25.94 15.48
CA ILE A 192 -0.23 -26.57 14.29
C ILE A 192 1.21 -26.89 14.63
N GLU A 193 1.51 -28.19 14.69
CA GLU A 193 2.86 -28.70 14.92
C GLU A 193 3.74 -28.48 13.68
N SER A 194 5.06 -28.66 13.86
CA SER A 194 5.99 -28.56 12.74
C SER A 194 5.63 -29.54 11.60
N PRO A 195 5.54 -29.07 10.34
CA PRO A 195 5.14 -29.90 9.21
C PRO A 195 6.01 -31.15 9.03
N LYS A 196 5.37 -32.29 8.75
CA LYS A 196 6.04 -33.59 8.56
C LYS A 196 6.24 -33.96 7.08
N SER A 197 5.93 -33.03 6.17
CA SER A 197 6.17 -33.15 4.72
C SER A 197 6.09 -31.77 4.05
N PHE A 198 6.66 -31.65 2.86
CA PHE A 198 6.65 -30.43 2.05
C PHE A 198 5.24 -29.93 1.76
N GLN A 199 4.33 -30.79 1.28
CA GLN A 199 2.97 -30.37 0.96
C GLN A 199 2.20 -29.82 2.17
N VAL A 200 2.45 -30.38 3.36
CA VAL A 200 1.87 -29.85 4.61
C VAL A 200 2.49 -28.50 4.95
N ALA A 201 3.80 -28.32 4.76
CA ALA A 201 4.46 -27.03 4.97
C ALA A 201 3.88 -25.94 4.04
N CYS A 202 3.67 -26.25 2.76
CA CYS A 202 3.00 -25.37 1.81
C CYS A 202 1.58 -24.98 2.26
N THR A 203 0.81 -25.94 2.79
CA THR A 203 -0.55 -25.69 3.29
C THR A 203 -0.55 -24.84 4.56
N VAL A 204 0.40 -25.05 5.47
CA VAL A 204 0.51 -24.23 6.69
C VAL A 204 0.97 -22.82 6.34
N MET A 205 1.92 -22.67 5.41
CA MET A 205 2.38 -21.38 4.92
C MET A 205 1.23 -20.53 4.35
N THR A 206 0.35 -21.10 3.51
CA THR A 206 -0.80 -20.37 2.96
C THR A 206 -1.83 -19.99 4.01
N GLN A 207 -2.04 -20.84 5.02
CA GLN A 207 -2.89 -20.52 6.18
C GLN A 207 -2.30 -19.37 7.01
N ILE A 208 -0.98 -19.36 7.24
CA ILE A 208 -0.28 -18.26 7.91
C ILE A 208 -0.48 -16.97 7.12
N ILE A 209 -0.25 -17.00 5.80
CA ILE A 209 -0.44 -15.85 4.91
C ILE A 209 -1.86 -15.28 5.04
N ALA A 210 -2.88 -16.13 4.96
CA ALA A 210 -4.27 -15.69 5.08
C ALA A 210 -4.58 -15.08 6.47
N SER A 211 -4.06 -15.70 7.53
CA SER A 211 -4.27 -15.23 8.91
C SER A 211 -3.56 -13.90 9.20
N VAL A 212 -2.34 -13.72 8.69
CA VAL A 212 -1.57 -12.48 8.84
C VAL A 212 -2.23 -11.35 8.07
N ALA A 213 -2.58 -11.57 6.79
CA ALA A 213 -3.23 -10.56 5.96
C ALA A 213 -4.57 -10.09 6.53
N SER A 214 -5.28 -10.94 7.28
CA SER A 214 -6.56 -10.59 7.90
C SER A 214 -6.42 -9.73 9.16
N ALA A 215 -5.20 -9.54 9.66
CA ALA A 215 -4.93 -8.86 10.93
C ALA A 215 -3.96 -7.66 10.80
N GLN A 216 -3.66 -7.24 9.57
CA GLN A 216 -2.92 -6.04 9.20
C GLN A 216 -3.59 -5.42 7.95
N TYR A 217 -3.31 -4.17 7.62
CA TYR A 217 -3.91 -3.51 6.45
C TYR A 217 -2.98 -3.48 5.22
N GLY A 218 -1.68 -3.74 5.39
CA GLY A 218 -0.69 -3.75 4.32
C GLY A 218 -0.31 -5.14 3.82
N GLY A 219 0.66 -5.16 2.90
CA GLY A 219 1.21 -6.41 2.35
C GLY A 219 2.12 -7.15 3.33
N GLN A 220 2.35 -8.43 3.09
CA GLN A 220 3.30 -9.25 3.85
C GLN A 220 4.30 -9.92 2.91
N SER A 221 5.37 -10.46 3.47
CA SER A 221 6.34 -11.22 2.68
C SER A 221 6.87 -12.40 3.45
N VAL A 222 7.17 -13.46 2.69
CA VAL A 222 7.61 -14.76 3.18
C VAL A 222 8.81 -15.21 2.35
N ASP A 223 9.85 -15.67 3.03
CA ASP A 223 11.02 -16.28 2.38
C ASP A 223 10.74 -17.76 2.12
N VAL A 224 10.86 -18.19 0.86
CA VAL A 224 10.58 -19.58 0.48
C VAL A 224 11.70 -20.53 0.89
N SER A 225 12.88 -20.03 1.26
CA SER A 225 14.02 -20.84 1.69
C SER A 225 13.71 -21.69 2.93
N HIS A 226 12.76 -21.24 3.77
CA HIS A 226 12.26 -22.00 4.93
C HIS A 226 11.54 -23.29 4.57
N LEU A 227 11.19 -23.51 3.30
CA LEU A 227 10.52 -24.72 2.83
C LEU A 227 11.49 -25.86 2.46
N GLY A 228 12.75 -25.56 2.11
CA GLY A 228 13.71 -26.54 1.58
C GLY A 228 13.89 -27.76 2.47
N LYS A 229 13.99 -27.54 3.77
CA LYS A 229 14.10 -28.62 4.77
C LYS A 229 12.91 -29.57 4.79
N TYR A 230 11.71 -29.08 4.50
CA TYR A 230 10.51 -29.93 4.45
C TYR A 230 10.45 -30.76 3.17
N LEU A 231 11.08 -30.29 2.09
CA LEU A 231 11.29 -31.07 0.88
C LEU A 231 12.28 -32.23 1.13
N ARG A 232 13.41 -31.95 1.79
CA ARG A 232 14.35 -33.00 2.23
C ARG A 232 13.68 -34.02 3.16
N ARG A 233 12.94 -33.54 4.16
CA ARG A 233 12.19 -34.38 5.12
C ARG A 233 11.19 -35.30 4.42
N SER A 234 10.54 -34.83 3.36
CA SER A 234 9.65 -35.65 2.55
C SER A 234 10.39 -36.76 1.82
N ARG A 235 11.56 -36.47 1.22
CA ARG A 235 12.41 -37.48 0.57
C ARG A 235 12.82 -38.55 1.56
N GLU A 236 13.31 -38.16 2.74
CA GLU A 236 13.72 -39.08 3.81
C GLU A 236 12.56 -39.97 4.29
N LYS A 237 11.38 -39.37 4.46
CA LYS A 237 10.15 -40.08 4.84
C LYS A 237 9.76 -41.13 3.81
N PHE A 238 9.80 -40.80 2.52
CA PHE A 238 9.49 -41.76 1.46
C PHE A 238 10.55 -42.84 1.35
N ARG A 239 11.82 -42.49 1.47
CA ARG A 239 12.93 -43.45 1.45
C ARG A 239 12.80 -44.46 2.57
N LYS A 240 12.54 -44.00 3.80
CA LYS A 240 12.29 -44.88 4.95
C LYS A 240 11.12 -45.83 4.68
N ARG A 241 10.01 -45.32 4.16
CA ARG A 241 8.83 -46.14 3.83
C ARG A 241 9.11 -47.17 2.74
N LEU A 242 9.90 -46.83 1.71
CA LEU A 242 10.29 -47.76 0.67
C LEU A 242 11.17 -48.89 1.23
N ILE A 243 12.15 -48.56 2.08
CA ILE A 243 13.00 -49.56 2.75
C ILE A 243 12.14 -50.50 3.61
N GLU A 244 11.21 -49.96 4.39
CA GLU A 244 10.29 -50.75 5.21
C GLU A 244 9.38 -51.66 4.37
N THR A 245 8.82 -51.14 3.27
CA THR A 245 7.85 -51.87 2.43
C THR A 245 8.51 -52.92 1.55
N THR A 246 9.75 -52.70 1.13
CA THR A 246 10.53 -53.60 0.28
C THR A 246 11.44 -54.52 1.07
N HIS A 247 11.42 -54.44 2.41
CA HIS A 247 12.33 -55.14 3.30
C HIS A 247 13.82 -54.94 2.94
N GLY A 248 14.17 -53.77 2.38
CA GLY A 248 15.52 -53.45 1.92
C GLY A 248 15.99 -54.23 0.68
N GLN A 249 15.08 -54.89 -0.04
CA GLN A 249 15.42 -55.70 -1.22
C GLN A 249 15.44 -54.92 -2.54
N LEU A 250 14.98 -53.66 -2.53
CA LEU A 250 14.96 -52.82 -3.72
C LEU A 250 16.38 -52.29 -4.03
N PRO A 251 16.88 -52.46 -5.28
CA PRO A 251 18.14 -51.86 -5.71
C PRO A 251 18.16 -50.34 -5.51
N GLU A 252 19.32 -49.77 -5.18
CA GLU A 252 19.46 -48.35 -4.85
C GLU A 252 19.10 -47.44 -6.03
N ASP A 253 19.46 -47.82 -7.25
CA ASP A 253 19.15 -47.10 -8.48
C ASP A 253 17.64 -47.06 -8.76
N GLU A 254 16.94 -48.18 -8.59
CA GLU A 254 15.48 -48.24 -8.69
C GLU A 254 14.79 -47.42 -7.58
N MET A 255 15.34 -47.47 -6.37
CA MET A 255 14.84 -46.68 -5.23
C MET A 255 14.93 -45.18 -5.50
N GLU A 256 16.09 -44.72 -5.96
CA GLU A 256 16.31 -43.31 -6.29
C GLU A 256 15.42 -42.84 -7.44
N ALA A 257 15.20 -43.68 -8.47
CA ALA A 257 14.27 -43.37 -9.55
C ALA A 257 12.82 -43.20 -9.07
N ILE A 258 12.35 -44.09 -8.19
CA ILE A 258 11.01 -43.99 -7.59
C ILE A 258 10.91 -42.75 -6.70
N LEU A 259 11.93 -42.48 -5.89
CA LEU A 259 11.98 -41.31 -5.03
C LEU A 259 11.95 -40.02 -5.85
N ASP A 260 12.74 -39.92 -6.91
CA ASP A 260 12.79 -38.74 -7.77
C ASP A 260 11.46 -38.49 -8.46
N SER A 261 10.81 -39.54 -8.97
CA SER A 261 9.45 -39.42 -9.53
C SER A 261 8.46 -38.94 -8.48
N ARG A 262 8.50 -39.52 -7.28
CA ARG A 262 7.57 -39.17 -6.20
C ARG A 262 7.80 -37.74 -5.67
N MET A 263 9.06 -37.32 -5.58
CA MET A 263 9.42 -35.98 -5.13
C MET A 263 9.02 -34.91 -6.14
N LYS A 264 9.05 -35.20 -7.45
CA LYS A 264 8.51 -34.30 -8.48
C LYS A 264 7.02 -34.03 -8.26
N ASP A 265 6.23 -35.08 -8.02
CA ASP A 265 4.79 -34.95 -7.75
C ASP A 265 4.52 -34.16 -6.46
N GLU A 266 5.26 -34.44 -5.39
CA GLU A 266 5.09 -33.72 -4.12
C GLU A 266 5.47 -32.24 -4.25
N LEU A 267 6.58 -31.94 -4.93
CA LEU A 267 7.03 -30.59 -5.20
C LEU A 267 5.98 -29.81 -6.01
N ALA A 268 5.54 -30.37 -7.13
CA ALA A 268 4.53 -29.76 -7.99
C ALA A 268 3.21 -29.53 -7.25
N SER A 269 2.75 -30.53 -6.47
CA SER A 269 1.50 -30.43 -5.69
C SER A 269 1.59 -29.39 -4.58
N GLY A 270 2.73 -29.30 -3.88
CA GLY A 270 2.95 -28.32 -2.82
C GLY A 270 2.96 -26.89 -3.37
N VAL A 271 3.70 -26.65 -4.45
CA VAL A 271 3.75 -25.33 -5.11
C VAL A 271 2.39 -24.95 -5.71
N GLN A 272 1.67 -25.90 -6.30
CA GLN A 272 0.33 -25.65 -6.83
C GLN A 272 -0.66 -25.29 -5.72
N THR A 273 -0.52 -25.92 -4.55
CA THR A 273 -1.30 -25.56 -3.35
C THR A 273 -1.07 -24.10 -2.98
N ILE A 274 0.19 -23.63 -2.99
CA ILE A 274 0.52 -22.21 -2.75
C ILE A 274 -0.16 -21.31 -3.77
N GLN A 275 0.00 -21.61 -5.08
CA GLN A 275 -0.56 -20.81 -6.15
C GLN A 275 -2.08 -20.70 -6.07
N TYR A 276 -2.78 -21.82 -5.91
CA TYR A 276 -4.25 -21.82 -5.85
C TYR A 276 -4.77 -21.20 -4.57
N GLN A 277 -4.24 -21.54 -3.40
CA GLN A 277 -4.79 -21.00 -2.16
C GLN A 277 -4.56 -19.50 -2.02
N ILE A 278 -3.42 -18.96 -2.47
CA ILE A 278 -3.22 -17.50 -2.47
C ILE A 278 -4.22 -16.78 -3.39
N ASN A 279 -4.62 -17.38 -4.52
CA ASN A 279 -5.52 -16.75 -5.48
C ASN A 279 -7.02 -17.07 -5.23
N THR A 280 -7.34 -17.98 -4.32
CA THR A 280 -8.74 -18.42 -4.06
C THR A 280 -9.19 -18.19 -2.62
N LEU A 281 -8.27 -18.06 -1.66
CA LEU A 281 -8.61 -17.67 -0.30
C LEU A 281 -8.84 -16.17 -0.22
N MET A 282 -9.96 -15.79 0.36
CA MET A 282 -10.26 -14.40 0.69
C MET A 282 -9.87 -14.10 2.13
N THR A 283 -9.32 -12.90 2.33
CA THR A 283 -9.08 -12.34 3.65
C THR A 283 -10.32 -11.58 4.14
N THR A 284 -10.28 -11.06 5.36
CA THR A 284 -11.41 -10.37 6.01
C THR A 284 -11.97 -9.17 5.21
N ASN A 285 -11.16 -8.55 4.36
CA ASN A 285 -11.53 -7.43 3.51
C ASN A 285 -12.06 -7.83 2.12
N GLY A 286 -12.22 -9.14 1.84
CA GLY A 286 -12.83 -9.65 0.62
C GLY A 286 -11.92 -9.74 -0.61
N GLN A 287 -10.60 -9.65 -0.43
CA GLN A 287 -9.61 -9.81 -1.50
C GLN A 287 -8.59 -10.92 -1.17
N SER A 288 -7.91 -11.40 -2.21
CA SER A 288 -6.74 -12.27 -2.08
C SER A 288 -5.68 -11.61 -1.20
N PRO A 289 -4.95 -12.37 -0.36
CA PRO A 289 -3.93 -11.82 0.52
C PRO A 289 -2.80 -11.16 -0.28
N PHE A 290 -2.43 -9.94 0.12
CA PHE A 290 -1.32 -9.22 -0.49
C PHE A 290 -0.01 -9.80 0.03
N VAL A 291 0.58 -10.71 -0.75
CA VAL A 291 1.78 -11.45 -0.36
C VAL A 291 2.84 -11.42 -1.45
N THR A 292 4.09 -11.32 -0.99
CA THR A 292 5.30 -11.47 -1.79
C THR A 292 6.05 -12.73 -1.38
N LEU A 293 6.36 -13.59 -2.34
CA LEU A 293 7.31 -14.69 -2.17
C LEU A 293 8.70 -14.19 -2.52
N PHE A 294 9.61 -14.28 -1.56
CA PHE A 294 11.01 -13.95 -1.74
C PHE A 294 11.76 -15.20 -2.17
N LEU A 295 12.31 -15.17 -3.39
CA LEU A 295 12.98 -16.29 -4.05
C LEU A 295 14.49 -16.02 -3.99
N HIS A 296 15.08 -16.35 -2.84
CA HIS A 296 16.50 -16.15 -2.54
C HIS A 296 17.19 -17.50 -2.34
N LEU A 297 18.39 -17.63 -2.90
CA LEU A 297 19.30 -18.73 -2.60
C LEU A 297 20.44 -18.14 -1.77
N ASP A 298 20.70 -18.71 -0.60
CA ASP A 298 21.88 -18.37 0.20
C ASP A 298 22.93 -19.46 -0.02
N PRO A 299 24.16 -19.12 -0.46
CA PRO A 299 25.23 -20.11 -0.65
C PRO A 299 25.66 -20.82 0.65
N HIS A 300 25.26 -20.32 1.82
CA HIS A 300 25.55 -20.93 3.12
C HIS A 300 24.39 -21.79 3.65
N ASP A 301 23.26 -21.83 2.94
CA ASP A 301 22.10 -22.64 3.33
C ASP A 301 22.31 -24.11 2.96
N GLU A 302 22.19 -24.98 3.96
CA GLU A 302 22.32 -26.44 3.79
C GLU A 302 21.24 -27.03 2.87
N TYR A 303 20.12 -26.33 2.64
CA TYR A 303 19.00 -26.74 1.79
C TYR A 303 18.96 -26.01 0.44
N ILE A 304 20.07 -25.40 -0.01
CA ILE A 304 20.13 -24.62 -1.24
C ILE A 304 19.63 -25.40 -2.48
N GLU A 305 19.89 -26.72 -2.57
CA GLU A 305 19.44 -27.53 -3.70
C GLU A 305 17.93 -27.76 -3.70
N GLU A 306 17.33 -28.00 -2.54
CA GLU A 306 15.89 -28.07 -2.38
C GLU A 306 15.23 -26.71 -2.68
N ASN A 307 15.84 -25.62 -2.20
CA ASN A 307 15.36 -24.26 -2.45
C ASN A 307 15.43 -23.91 -3.94
N ALA A 308 16.49 -24.32 -4.65
CA ALA A 308 16.60 -24.16 -6.09
C ALA A 308 15.50 -24.94 -6.84
N GLN A 309 15.14 -26.15 -6.39
CA GLN A 309 14.03 -26.93 -6.95
C GLN A 309 12.67 -26.25 -6.72
N ILE A 310 12.44 -25.72 -5.51
CA ILE A 310 11.22 -24.99 -5.15
C ILE A 310 11.07 -23.73 -6.00
N ILE A 311 12.14 -22.94 -6.14
CA ILE A 311 12.14 -21.74 -6.98
C ILE A 311 11.87 -22.11 -8.45
N ALA A 312 12.52 -23.16 -8.97
CA ALA A 312 12.28 -23.63 -10.33
C ALA A 312 10.79 -23.96 -10.55
N GLU A 313 10.17 -24.67 -9.61
CA GLU A 313 8.78 -25.09 -9.74
C GLU A 313 7.80 -23.91 -9.60
N ILE A 314 8.06 -22.97 -8.69
CA ILE A 314 7.28 -21.72 -8.58
C ILE A 314 7.30 -20.96 -9.91
N LEU A 315 8.48 -20.84 -10.53
CA LEU A 315 8.62 -20.13 -11.81
C LEU A 315 7.95 -20.89 -12.97
N ARG A 316 8.02 -22.23 -13.01
CA ARG A 316 7.33 -23.04 -14.04
C ARG A 316 5.82 -22.86 -13.97
N GLN A 317 5.22 -22.99 -12.79
CA GLN A 317 3.77 -22.85 -12.63
C GLN A 317 3.32 -21.41 -12.87
N ARG A 318 4.12 -20.41 -12.47
CA ARG A 318 3.86 -19.01 -12.83
C ARG A 318 3.85 -18.81 -14.35
N LEU A 319 4.84 -19.35 -15.06
CA LEU A 319 4.97 -19.25 -16.52
C LEU A 319 3.78 -19.90 -17.25
N GLU A 320 3.29 -21.04 -16.74
CA GLU A 320 2.04 -21.66 -17.18
C GLU A 320 0.87 -20.69 -16.97
N GLY A 321 0.71 -20.16 -15.76
CA GLY A 321 -0.35 -19.24 -15.34
C GLY A 321 -1.46 -19.95 -14.57
N ILE A 322 -2.58 -19.27 -14.38
CA ILE A 322 -3.79 -19.83 -13.76
C ILE A 322 -4.96 -19.77 -14.75
N LYS A 323 -5.82 -20.80 -14.77
CA LYS A 323 -7.01 -20.76 -15.62
C LYS A 323 -8.05 -19.80 -15.04
N ASN A 324 -8.59 -18.92 -15.88
CA ASN A 324 -9.78 -18.13 -15.57
C ASN A 324 -11.06 -18.99 -15.71
N GLU A 325 -12.23 -18.38 -15.49
CA GLU A 325 -13.53 -19.07 -15.53
C GLU A 325 -13.85 -19.74 -16.88
N VAL A 326 -13.31 -19.23 -17.98
CA VAL A 326 -13.46 -19.80 -19.32
C VAL A 326 -12.35 -20.79 -19.69
N GLY A 327 -11.50 -21.17 -18.73
CA GLY A 327 -10.48 -22.20 -18.88
C GLY A 327 -9.17 -21.76 -19.53
N VAL A 328 -8.93 -20.44 -19.67
CA VAL A 328 -7.75 -19.87 -20.34
C VAL A 328 -6.70 -19.48 -19.31
N TYR A 329 -5.44 -19.80 -19.58
CA TYR A 329 -4.31 -19.46 -18.70
C TYR A 329 -3.97 -17.97 -18.75
N VAL A 330 -4.34 -17.25 -17.69
CA VAL A 330 -4.07 -15.83 -17.49
C VAL A 330 -2.92 -15.60 -16.49
N THR A 331 -2.47 -14.36 -16.41
CA THR A 331 -1.43 -13.94 -15.48
C THR A 331 -2.06 -13.64 -14.13
N PRO A 332 -1.69 -14.36 -13.04
CA PRO A 332 -2.24 -14.08 -11.71
C PRO A 332 -1.61 -12.82 -11.10
N ALA A 333 -2.37 -12.02 -10.36
CA ALA A 333 -1.89 -10.85 -9.65
C ALA A 333 -1.02 -11.20 -8.43
N PHE A 334 -1.34 -12.32 -7.77
CA PHE A 334 -0.66 -12.79 -6.56
C PHE A 334 -0.19 -14.25 -6.67
N PRO A 335 0.75 -14.69 -5.82
CA PRO A 335 1.69 -13.84 -5.09
C PRO A 335 2.55 -12.99 -6.03
N LYS A 336 3.05 -11.85 -5.51
CA LYS A 336 4.21 -11.17 -6.08
C LYS A 336 5.43 -12.07 -5.94
N LEU A 337 6.27 -12.16 -6.97
CA LEU A 337 7.51 -12.95 -6.93
C LEU A 337 8.71 -12.01 -7.01
N VAL A 338 9.61 -12.09 -6.04
CA VAL A 338 10.86 -11.32 -6.02
C VAL A 338 12.02 -12.30 -6.12
N TYR A 339 12.68 -12.32 -7.28
CA TYR A 339 13.84 -13.16 -7.56
C TYR A 339 15.14 -12.41 -7.27
N VAL A 340 15.99 -13.00 -6.45
CA VAL A 340 17.26 -12.39 -6.05
C VAL A 340 18.38 -12.86 -6.97
N LEU A 341 19.05 -11.89 -7.58
CA LEU A 341 20.26 -12.07 -8.38
C LEU A 341 21.49 -11.99 -7.47
N ASP A 342 22.32 -13.02 -7.54
CA ASP A 342 23.60 -13.15 -6.87
C ASP A 342 24.67 -13.73 -7.81
N GLU A 343 25.91 -13.85 -7.35
CA GLU A 343 27.07 -14.23 -8.17
C GLU A 343 26.88 -15.55 -8.95
N PHE A 344 26.13 -16.50 -8.39
CA PHE A 344 25.90 -17.83 -8.99
C PHE A 344 24.62 -17.93 -9.83
N ASN A 345 23.81 -16.87 -9.94
CA ASN A 345 22.57 -16.83 -10.73
C ASN A 345 22.33 -15.47 -11.40
N CYS A 346 23.38 -14.76 -11.81
CA CYS A 346 23.28 -13.44 -12.45
C CYS A 346 23.53 -13.46 -13.98
N LEU A 347 23.39 -14.63 -14.64
CA LEU A 347 23.64 -14.84 -16.07
C LEU A 347 25.09 -14.58 -16.50
N LYS A 348 26.05 -14.89 -15.61
CA LYS A 348 27.50 -14.74 -15.84
C LYS A 348 28.27 -16.07 -15.76
N GLY A 349 27.58 -17.20 -15.96
CA GLY A 349 28.16 -18.54 -15.91
C GLY A 349 28.00 -19.24 -14.57
N GLY A 350 27.07 -18.77 -13.72
CA GLY A 350 26.81 -19.34 -12.41
C GLY A 350 26.00 -20.64 -12.47
N LYS A 351 26.17 -21.50 -11.46
CA LYS A 351 25.51 -22.82 -11.35
C LYS A 351 23.99 -22.76 -11.55
N TYR A 352 23.36 -21.70 -11.05
CA TYR A 352 21.90 -21.55 -11.01
C TYR A 352 21.40 -20.56 -12.08
N ASP A 353 22.21 -20.19 -13.07
CA ASP A 353 21.78 -19.31 -14.18
C ASP A 353 20.60 -19.85 -14.98
N TYR A 354 20.36 -21.17 -14.97
CA TYR A 354 19.18 -21.77 -15.58
C TYR A 354 17.87 -21.30 -14.91
N LEU A 355 17.88 -21.02 -13.60
CA LEU A 355 16.75 -20.43 -12.88
C LEU A 355 16.51 -18.99 -13.34
N THR A 356 17.58 -18.24 -13.56
CA THR A 356 17.49 -16.84 -14.02
C THR A 356 16.97 -16.77 -15.46
N LYS A 357 17.36 -17.70 -16.33
CA LYS A 357 16.76 -17.84 -17.66
C LYS A 357 15.26 -18.15 -17.60
N LEU A 358 14.86 -19.04 -16.69
CA LEU A 358 13.46 -19.35 -16.44
C LEU A 358 12.69 -18.13 -15.87
N ALA A 359 13.31 -17.38 -14.96
CA ALA A 359 12.77 -16.12 -14.43
C ALA A 359 12.55 -15.10 -15.55
N VAL A 360 13.52 -14.92 -16.45
CA VAL A 360 13.40 -14.02 -17.61
C VAL A 360 12.23 -14.43 -18.51
N GLN A 361 12.11 -15.71 -18.85
CA GLN A 361 10.98 -16.23 -19.63
C GLN A 361 9.64 -15.94 -18.94
N CYS A 362 9.62 -16.08 -17.62
CA CYS A 362 8.47 -15.78 -16.79
C CYS A 362 8.11 -14.29 -16.85
N SER A 363 9.07 -13.37 -16.65
CA SER A 363 8.83 -11.92 -16.70
C SER A 363 8.31 -11.47 -18.07
N ILE A 364 8.83 -12.05 -19.15
CA ILE A 364 8.39 -11.74 -20.52
C ILE A 364 6.92 -12.10 -20.77
N LYS A 365 6.46 -13.23 -20.21
CA LYS A 365 5.11 -13.74 -20.45
C LYS A 365 4.10 -13.28 -19.39
N ARG A 366 4.54 -13.12 -18.14
CA ARG A 366 3.70 -13.01 -16.94
C ARG A 366 4.12 -11.88 -15.99
N MET A 367 4.98 -10.95 -16.45
CA MET A 367 5.52 -9.78 -15.73
C MET A 367 6.42 -10.11 -14.54
N TYR A 368 5.95 -10.92 -13.59
CA TYR A 368 6.78 -11.47 -12.51
C TYR A 368 7.72 -12.57 -13.03
N PRO A 369 8.87 -12.82 -12.35
CA PRO A 369 9.31 -12.17 -11.12
C PRO A 369 9.92 -10.78 -11.35
N ASP A 370 10.03 -10.06 -10.24
CA ASP A 370 10.81 -8.84 -10.09
C ASP A 370 12.23 -9.18 -9.63
N TYR A 371 13.18 -8.27 -9.82
CA TYR A 371 14.61 -8.56 -9.62
C TYR A 371 15.23 -7.69 -8.54
N ILE A 372 15.83 -8.34 -7.54
CA ILE A 372 16.68 -7.69 -6.55
C ILE A 372 18.14 -8.07 -6.78
N SER A 373 19.04 -7.08 -6.77
CA SER A 373 20.48 -7.33 -6.73
C SER A 373 20.94 -7.57 -5.30
N ALA A 374 21.38 -8.79 -4.98
CA ALA A 374 22.03 -9.11 -3.71
C ALA A 374 23.28 -8.25 -3.49
N LYS A 375 24.05 -8.01 -4.57
CA LYS A 375 25.24 -7.14 -4.55
C LYS A 375 24.91 -5.73 -4.06
N LYS A 376 23.89 -5.09 -4.63
CA LYS A 376 23.46 -3.74 -4.20
C LYS A 376 22.79 -3.73 -2.84
N MET A 377 22.03 -4.76 -2.50
CA MET A 377 21.49 -4.92 -1.15
C MET A 377 22.61 -4.96 -0.10
N ARG A 378 23.67 -5.75 -0.32
CA ARG A 378 24.82 -5.81 0.60
C ARG A 378 25.52 -4.46 0.77
N GLU A 379 25.69 -3.70 -0.31
CA GLU A 379 26.24 -2.34 -0.28
C GLU A 379 25.39 -1.37 0.58
N ILE A 380 24.06 -1.47 0.49
CA ILE A 380 23.12 -0.52 1.13
C ILE A 380 22.77 -0.91 2.57
N TYR A 381 22.63 -2.21 2.85
CA TYR A 381 22.11 -2.75 4.11
C TYR A 381 23.15 -3.53 4.92
N GLN A 382 24.39 -3.04 4.96
CA GLN A 382 25.45 -3.55 5.84
C GLN A 382 25.73 -5.05 5.64
N GLY A 383 25.77 -5.50 4.39
CA GLY A 383 26.05 -6.89 4.02
C GLY A 383 24.84 -7.84 4.00
N ASN A 384 23.62 -7.33 4.22
CA ASN A 384 22.42 -8.17 4.32
C ASN A 384 21.60 -8.19 3.03
N VAL A 385 20.94 -9.32 2.79
CA VAL A 385 19.95 -9.55 1.73
C VAL A 385 18.69 -10.07 2.38
N PHE A 386 17.56 -9.40 2.14
CA PHE A 386 16.28 -9.73 2.75
C PHE A 386 15.14 -9.18 1.89
N SER A 387 13.94 -9.70 2.12
CA SER A 387 12.75 -9.34 1.34
C SER A 387 12.26 -7.91 1.65
N PRO A 388 11.75 -7.15 0.67
CA PRO A 388 10.88 -6.01 0.97
C PRO A 388 9.59 -6.50 1.63
N MET A 389 9.06 -5.76 2.60
CA MET A 389 7.72 -5.98 3.14
C MET A 389 6.67 -5.54 2.12
N GLY A 390 5.86 -6.51 1.70
CA GLY A 390 4.81 -6.31 0.71
C GLY A 390 5.39 -5.88 -0.65
N CYS A 391 4.99 -4.69 -1.11
CA CYS A 391 5.34 -4.22 -2.45
C CYS A 391 6.83 -3.88 -2.58
N ARG A 392 7.36 -3.06 -1.64
CA ARG A 392 8.72 -2.47 -1.74
C ARG A 392 9.26 -1.87 -0.44
N SER A 393 8.63 -2.08 0.72
CA SER A 393 9.04 -1.40 1.96
C SER A 393 10.23 -2.13 2.58
N PHE A 394 11.39 -1.50 2.65
CA PHE A 394 12.60 -2.12 3.21
C PHE A 394 12.81 -1.70 4.67
N LEU A 395 13.21 -2.68 5.48
CA LEU A 395 13.59 -2.45 6.87
C LEU A 395 15.00 -1.86 6.95
N SER A 396 15.20 -0.96 7.91
CA SER A 396 16.57 -0.56 8.28
C SER A 396 17.27 -1.70 9.04
N PRO A 397 18.59 -1.90 8.87
CA PRO A 397 19.32 -2.91 9.63
C PRO A 397 19.16 -2.68 11.14
N TRP A 398 18.83 -3.75 11.85
CA TRP A 398 18.67 -3.77 13.30
C TRP A 398 19.30 -5.04 13.83
N LYS A 399 19.94 -4.94 15.00
CA LYS A 399 20.62 -6.06 15.63
C LYS A 399 19.92 -6.44 16.93
N ASP A 400 19.82 -7.74 17.17
CA ASP A 400 19.36 -8.26 18.46
C ASP A 400 20.39 -8.04 19.57
N GLU A 401 20.05 -8.43 20.80
CA GLU A 401 20.92 -8.33 21.97
C GLU A 401 22.24 -9.10 21.82
N LYS A 402 22.30 -10.07 20.90
CA LYS A 402 23.49 -10.87 20.59
C LYS A 402 24.32 -10.27 19.44
N GLY A 403 23.89 -9.15 18.87
CA GLY A 403 24.57 -8.48 17.76
C GLY A 403 24.25 -9.03 16.37
N ASN A 404 23.28 -9.95 16.25
CA ASN A 404 22.88 -10.54 14.97
C ASN A 404 21.83 -9.68 14.27
N TYR A 405 21.95 -9.51 12.95
CA TYR A 405 20.91 -8.81 12.20
C TYR A 405 19.60 -9.60 12.21
N LYS A 406 18.49 -8.90 12.40
CA LYS A 406 17.15 -9.48 12.33
C LYS A 406 16.26 -8.68 11.37
N PHE A 407 15.60 -9.39 10.46
CA PHE A 407 14.66 -8.83 9.48
C PHE A 407 13.30 -9.50 9.58
N GLU A 408 13.25 -10.83 9.48
CA GLU A 408 12.02 -11.59 9.67
C GLU A 408 11.46 -11.42 11.08
N GLY A 409 10.14 -11.30 11.16
CA GLY A 409 9.41 -10.95 12.37
C GLY A 409 9.47 -9.47 12.74
N ARG A 410 9.80 -8.58 11.80
CA ARG A 410 9.72 -7.12 11.96
C ARG A 410 8.66 -6.52 11.03
N PHE A 411 8.23 -5.31 11.33
CA PHE A 411 7.07 -4.68 10.69
C PHE A 411 7.19 -3.15 10.56
N ASN A 412 6.29 -2.57 9.78
CA ASN A 412 6.13 -1.13 9.59
C ASN A 412 4.85 -0.63 10.27
N GLN A 413 4.95 0.45 11.05
CA GLN A 413 3.85 1.06 11.80
C GLN A 413 2.91 1.90 10.91
N GLY A 414 3.33 2.27 9.69
CA GLY A 414 2.51 3.01 8.73
C GLY A 414 3.27 4.09 7.98
N VAL A 415 2.53 4.74 7.06
CA VAL A 415 3.08 5.69 6.09
C VAL A 415 2.34 7.03 6.17
N VAL A 416 3.09 8.12 6.01
CA VAL A 416 2.55 9.45 5.70
C VAL A 416 3.33 10.01 4.52
N SER A 417 2.66 10.32 3.40
CA SER A 417 3.32 10.84 2.20
C SER A 417 3.23 12.35 2.07
N LEU A 418 4.33 12.95 1.64
CA LEU A 418 4.44 14.36 1.33
C LEU A 418 4.15 14.64 -0.15
N ASN A 419 3.37 15.69 -0.43
CA ASN A 419 3.15 16.19 -1.78
C ASN A 419 4.26 17.20 -2.15
N LEU A 420 5.32 16.71 -2.82
CA LEU A 420 6.42 17.56 -3.29
C LEU A 420 5.98 18.56 -4.39
N PRO A 421 5.19 18.17 -5.41
CA PRO A 421 4.72 19.08 -6.45
C PRO A 421 4.07 20.34 -5.89
N GLN A 422 3.19 20.20 -4.90
CA GLN A 422 2.50 21.34 -4.28
C GLN A 422 3.47 22.35 -3.65
N ILE A 423 4.59 21.90 -3.08
CA ILE A 423 5.63 22.79 -2.55
C ILE A 423 6.25 23.61 -3.69
N GLY A 424 6.64 22.94 -4.78
CA GLY A 424 7.19 23.57 -5.97
C GLY A 424 6.23 24.59 -6.61
N ILE A 425 4.94 24.23 -6.73
CA ILE A 425 3.89 25.11 -7.26
C ILE A 425 3.74 26.39 -6.43
N ILE A 426 3.81 26.29 -5.10
CA ILE A 426 3.70 27.46 -4.19
C ILE A 426 4.98 28.31 -4.21
N ALA A 427 6.15 27.66 -4.32
CA ALA A 427 7.44 28.32 -4.33
C ALA A 427 7.73 29.06 -5.65
N LYS A 428 7.23 28.56 -6.79
CA LYS A 428 7.36 29.21 -8.11
C LYS A 428 8.81 29.57 -8.49
N GLY A 429 9.74 28.65 -8.23
CA GLY A 429 11.17 28.85 -8.50
C GLY A 429 11.96 29.58 -7.41
N ASP A 430 11.31 30.11 -6.37
CA ASP A 430 12.00 30.68 -5.20
C ASP A 430 12.50 29.57 -4.27
N GLU A 431 13.81 29.30 -4.31
CA GLU A 431 14.43 28.26 -3.50
C GLU A 431 14.35 28.55 -1.99
N ALA A 432 14.53 29.80 -1.55
CA ALA A 432 14.49 30.12 -0.12
C ALA A 432 13.10 29.83 0.46
N LYS A 433 12.06 30.16 -0.31
CA LYS A 433 10.68 29.82 0.02
C LYS A 433 10.42 28.31 -0.04
N PHE A 434 10.97 27.62 -1.03
CA PHE A 434 10.83 26.16 -1.18
C PHE A 434 11.35 25.42 0.05
N TRP A 435 12.60 25.70 0.46
CA TRP A 435 13.23 25.00 1.58
C TRP A 435 12.49 25.24 2.90
N LYS A 436 12.04 26.48 3.15
CA LYS A 436 11.22 26.80 4.31
C LYS A 436 9.91 26.00 4.32
N LEU A 437 9.19 25.96 3.19
CA LEU A 437 7.93 25.21 3.08
C LEU A 437 8.13 23.69 3.21
N LEU A 438 9.24 23.17 2.68
CA LEU A 438 9.59 21.76 2.81
C LEU A 438 9.79 21.41 4.28
N ASP A 439 10.54 22.21 5.03
CA ASP A 439 10.79 22.01 6.46
C ASP A 439 9.50 22.06 7.28
N GLU A 440 8.65 23.07 7.05
CA GLU A 440 7.34 23.19 7.71
C GLU A 440 6.45 21.95 7.49
N ARG A 441 6.47 21.37 6.28
CA ARG A 441 5.69 20.18 5.97
C ARG A 441 6.34 18.89 6.47
N LEU A 442 7.67 18.84 6.56
CA LEU A 442 8.38 17.74 7.19
C LEU A 442 8.01 17.63 8.67
N ASP A 443 7.94 18.76 9.38
CA ASP A 443 7.47 18.78 10.78
C ASP A 443 6.05 18.25 10.91
N LEU A 444 5.16 18.61 9.98
CA LEU A 444 3.80 18.10 9.94
C LEU A 444 3.73 16.58 9.66
N CYS A 445 4.57 16.07 8.76
CA CYS A 445 4.69 14.64 8.52
C CYS A 445 5.21 13.91 9.77
N TYR A 446 6.20 14.47 10.47
CA TYR A 446 6.71 13.91 11.72
C TYR A 446 5.59 13.80 12.76
N GLU A 447 4.83 14.87 12.99
CA GLU A 447 3.70 14.84 13.92
C GLU A 447 2.66 13.78 13.54
N ALA A 448 2.33 13.66 12.25
CA ALA A 448 1.39 12.66 11.76
C ALA A 448 1.91 11.22 11.96
N LEU A 449 3.21 10.98 11.75
CA LEU A 449 3.82 9.68 12.04
C LEU A 449 3.84 9.37 13.53
N MET A 450 4.06 10.38 14.38
CA MET A 450 3.99 10.20 15.84
C MET A 450 2.58 9.87 16.31
N VAL A 451 1.53 10.40 15.66
CA VAL A 451 0.15 9.98 15.94
C VAL A 451 -0.04 8.48 15.69
N ARG A 452 0.54 7.93 14.63
CA ARG A 452 0.50 6.47 14.38
C ARG A 452 1.24 5.68 15.44
N HIS A 453 2.46 6.10 15.76
CA HIS A 453 3.27 5.44 16.78
C HIS A 453 2.52 5.38 18.12
N ASN A 454 1.98 6.52 18.55
CA ASN A 454 1.27 6.63 19.81
C ASN A 454 -0.04 5.83 19.84
N ALA A 455 -0.71 5.63 18.71
CA ALA A 455 -1.91 4.80 18.62
C ALA A 455 -1.64 3.31 18.88
N LEU A 456 -0.39 2.85 18.71
CA LEU A 456 0.02 1.47 18.98
C LEU A 456 0.56 1.26 20.40
N LYS A 457 0.83 2.33 21.17
CA LYS A 457 1.35 2.22 22.54
C LYS A 457 0.28 1.66 23.49
N GLY A 458 0.69 0.79 24.40
CA GLY A 458 -0.19 0.13 25.37
C GLY A 458 -1.08 -0.96 24.79
N ILE A 459 -1.00 -1.22 23.48
CA ILE A 459 -1.76 -2.27 22.83
C ILE A 459 -1.25 -3.63 23.30
N ARG A 460 -2.18 -4.48 23.73
CA ARG A 460 -1.91 -5.85 24.21
C ARG A 460 -1.74 -6.80 23.03
N SER A 461 -0.95 -7.84 23.23
CA SER A 461 -0.72 -8.92 22.27
C SER A 461 -2.02 -9.62 21.83
N ASP A 462 -3.09 -9.52 22.65
CA ASP A 462 -4.39 -10.16 22.44
C ASP A 462 -5.18 -9.66 21.22
N VAL A 463 -4.96 -8.43 20.73
CA VAL A 463 -5.66 -7.93 19.53
C VAL A 463 -5.22 -8.62 18.25
N SER A 464 -3.99 -9.16 18.23
CA SER A 464 -3.53 -9.95 17.09
C SER A 464 -2.57 -11.06 17.53
N PRO A 465 -3.11 -12.18 18.06
CA PRO A 465 -2.29 -13.27 18.56
C PRO A 465 -1.36 -13.86 17.50
N ILE A 466 -1.78 -13.87 16.22
CA ILE A 466 -0.94 -14.38 15.12
C ILE A 466 0.39 -13.62 15.01
N HIS A 467 0.34 -12.29 15.10
CA HIS A 467 1.53 -11.43 15.08
C HIS A 467 2.31 -11.54 16.38
N TRP A 468 1.62 -11.32 17.50
CA TRP A 468 2.28 -10.99 18.74
C TRP A 468 2.59 -12.20 19.62
N GLN A 469 1.83 -13.28 19.51
CA GLN A 469 1.93 -14.45 20.40
C GLN A 469 2.40 -15.72 19.66
N ASN A 470 2.05 -15.86 18.37
CA ASN A 470 2.13 -17.14 17.67
C ASN A 470 3.22 -17.18 16.57
N GLY A 471 4.18 -16.26 16.63
CA GLY A 471 5.43 -16.37 15.88
C GLY A 471 5.54 -15.51 14.63
N ALA A 472 4.46 -14.92 14.08
CA ALA A 472 4.59 -14.16 12.84
C ALA A 472 5.49 -12.92 12.98
N ILE A 473 5.46 -12.26 14.15
CA ILE A 473 6.37 -11.17 14.55
C ILE A 473 7.14 -11.55 15.81
N ALA A 474 6.42 -12.01 16.83
CA ALA A 474 6.96 -12.33 18.15
C ALA A 474 6.16 -13.46 18.84
N ARG A 475 6.68 -13.89 20.00
CA ARG A 475 6.04 -14.83 20.93
C ARG A 475 5.89 -14.22 22.32
N LEU A 476 5.15 -13.11 22.38
CA LEU A 476 4.80 -12.41 23.62
C LEU A 476 3.82 -13.24 24.44
N LYS A 477 3.79 -13.00 25.76
CA LYS A 477 2.79 -13.60 26.64
C LYS A 477 1.41 -13.00 26.33
N LYS A 478 0.37 -13.79 26.61
CA LYS A 478 -1.02 -13.32 26.56
C LYS A 478 -1.19 -12.10 27.46
N GLY A 479 -1.69 -10.99 26.91
CA GLY A 479 -1.88 -9.72 27.64
C GLY A 479 -0.65 -8.83 27.80
N GLU A 480 0.52 -9.23 27.35
CA GLU A 480 1.71 -8.38 27.30
C GLU A 480 1.54 -7.24 26.27
N THR A 481 2.10 -6.06 26.53
CA THR A 481 2.05 -4.94 25.57
C THR A 481 3.10 -5.09 24.47
N ILE A 482 2.82 -4.50 23.31
CA ILE A 482 3.72 -4.56 22.14
C ILE A 482 4.80 -3.46 22.14
N ASP A 483 4.81 -2.56 23.14
CA ASP A 483 5.62 -1.34 23.18
C ASP A 483 7.11 -1.57 22.89
N LYS A 484 7.69 -2.65 23.42
CA LYS A 484 9.11 -3.00 23.19
C LYS A 484 9.45 -3.28 21.72
N LEU A 485 8.45 -3.58 20.89
CA LEU A 485 8.60 -3.81 19.45
C LEU A 485 8.39 -2.52 18.63
N LEU A 486 7.92 -1.44 19.26
CA LEU A 486 7.71 -0.13 18.64
C LEU A 486 8.93 0.78 18.75
N GLU A 487 9.81 0.51 19.71
CA GLU A 487 10.95 1.35 20.08
C GLU A 487 12.29 0.74 19.61
N GLY A 488 13.40 1.48 19.76
CA GLY A 488 14.75 0.99 19.46
C GLY A 488 15.02 0.61 18.00
N GLY A 489 14.16 1.04 17.06
CA GLY A 489 14.27 0.72 15.64
C GLY A 489 13.82 -0.69 15.24
N TYR A 490 13.20 -1.46 16.14
CA TYR A 490 12.68 -2.79 15.80
C TYR A 490 11.63 -2.73 14.70
N SER A 491 10.69 -1.80 14.78
CA SER A 491 9.75 -1.50 13.69
C SER A 491 10.09 -0.17 13.02
N THR A 492 9.56 0.04 11.82
CA THR A 492 9.81 1.25 11.02
C THR A 492 8.59 2.15 10.87
N LEU A 493 8.83 3.45 10.65
CA LEU A 493 7.84 4.47 10.30
C LEU A 493 8.25 5.10 8.97
N SER A 494 7.33 5.18 8.01
CA SER A 494 7.69 5.58 6.64
C SER A 494 7.30 7.03 6.34
N LEU A 495 8.30 7.86 6.06
CA LEU A 495 8.08 9.14 5.39
C LEU A 495 7.96 8.89 3.89
N GLY A 496 6.73 8.94 3.39
CA GLY A 496 6.44 8.80 1.98
C GLY A 496 6.68 10.10 1.20
N TYR A 497 6.95 10.00 -0.10
CA TYR A 497 6.94 11.14 -1.01
C TYR A 497 6.52 10.72 -2.43
N ILE A 498 6.12 11.70 -3.25
CA ILE A 498 5.72 11.53 -4.65
C ILE A 498 6.01 12.81 -5.44
N GLY A 499 6.21 12.69 -6.74
CA GLY A 499 6.23 13.80 -7.69
C GLY A 499 7.52 14.59 -7.70
N LEU A 500 8.67 13.91 -7.61
CA LEU A 500 9.99 14.57 -7.71
C LEU A 500 10.17 15.23 -9.09
N TYR A 501 9.66 14.60 -10.15
CA TYR A 501 9.63 15.16 -11.50
C TYR A 501 8.89 16.50 -11.53
N GLU A 502 7.62 16.55 -11.10
CA GLU A 502 6.82 17.78 -11.17
C GLU A 502 7.32 18.84 -10.20
N CYS A 503 7.82 18.44 -9.03
CA CYS A 503 8.48 19.35 -8.09
C CYS A 503 9.69 20.04 -8.75
N THR A 504 10.52 19.26 -9.45
CA THR A 504 11.69 19.79 -10.17
C THR A 504 11.25 20.67 -11.33
N LYS A 505 10.24 20.23 -12.09
CA LYS A 505 9.67 21.01 -13.20
C LYS A 505 9.10 22.36 -12.74
N ALA A 506 8.43 22.40 -11.59
CA ALA A 506 7.89 23.62 -11.00
C ALA A 506 8.97 24.59 -10.50
N MET A 507 10.12 24.06 -10.06
CA MET A 507 11.21 24.86 -9.47
C MET A 507 12.26 25.29 -10.48
N LYS A 508 12.59 24.44 -11.44
CA LYS A 508 13.69 24.62 -12.40
C LYS A 508 13.23 24.77 -13.85
N GLY A 509 11.97 24.48 -14.15
CA GLY A 509 11.45 24.53 -15.52
C GLY A 509 11.90 23.36 -16.41
N CYS A 510 12.74 22.45 -15.90
CA CYS A 510 13.28 21.28 -16.60
C CYS A 510 12.95 19.96 -15.87
N SER A 511 13.19 18.82 -16.54
CA SER A 511 13.08 17.51 -15.89
C SER A 511 14.26 17.28 -14.95
N HIS A 512 14.03 16.48 -13.91
CA HIS A 512 15.07 15.97 -13.04
C HIS A 512 16.10 15.08 -13.74
N THR A 513 15.86 14.65 -14.98
CA THR A 513 16.84 13.94 -15.84
C THR A 513 17.87 14.87 -16.50
N THR A 514 17.66 16.20 -16.45
CA THR A 514 18.64 17.18 -16.93
C THR A 514 19.67 17.50 -15.85
N PRO A 515 20.90 17.93 -16.17
CA PRO A 515 21.92 18.19 -15.14
C PRO A 515 21.49 19.20 -14.04
N GLU A 516 20.79 20.27 -14.41
CA GLU A 516 20.27 21.26 -13.46
C GLU A 516 19.14 20.67 -12.60
N GLY A 517 18.23 19.90 -13.21
CA GLY A 517 17.14 19.26 -12.49
C GLY A 517 17.61 18.15 -11.56
N GLU A 518 18.62 17.37 -11.97
CA GLU A 518 19.22 16.29 -11.19
C GLU A 518 19.88 16.84 -9.92
N GLU A 519 20.64 17.94 -10.04
CA GLU A 519 21.23 18.63 -8.90
C GLU A 519 20.17 19.00 -7.85
N PHE A 520 19.08 19.64 -8.29
CA PHE A 520 18.00 20.05 -7.41
C PHE A 520 17.28 18.84 -6.80
N ALA A 521 16.93 17.85 -7.61
CA ALA A 521 16.26 16.63 -7.17
C ALA A 521 17.08 15.88 -6.11
N MET A 522 18.40 15.82 -6.28
CA MET A 522 19.31 15.24 -5.30
C MET A 522 19.37 16.02 -3.99
N ARG A 523 19.33 17.36 -4.03
CA ARG A 523 19.23 18.17 -2.80
C ARG A 523 17.92 17.90 -2.06
N VAL A 524 16.79 17.82 -2.77
CA VAL A 524 15.48 17.49 -2.19
C VAL A 524 15.53 16.11 -1.51
N MET A 525 16.01 15.10 -2.23
CA MET A 525 16.11 13.72 -1.75
C MET A 525 17.02 13.61 -0.51
N LYS A 526 18.18 14.26 -0.51
CA LYS A 526 19.08 14.32 0.65
C LYS A 526 18.42 15.01 1.85
N ARG A 527 17.66 16.09 1.64
CA ARG A 527 16.95 16.79 2.71
C ARG A 527 15.87 15.91 3.35
N LEU A 528 15.11 15.17 2.55
CA LEU A 528 14.09 14.22 3.02
C LEU A 528 14.72 13.09 3.84
N ARG A 529 15.83 12.51 3.34
CA ARG A 529 16.58 11.47 4.07
C ARG A 529 17.11 12.01 5.40
N LYS A 530 17.74 13.19 5.38
CA LYS A 530 18.24 13.84 6.58
C LYS A 530 17.14 14.03 7.63
N ALA A 531 15.91 14.38 7.22
CA ALA A 531 14.79 14.51 8.15
C ALA A 531 14.52 13.19 8.90
N CYS A 532 14.50 12.06 8.19
CA CYS A 532 14.32 10.75 8.82
C CYS A 532 15.46 10.42 9.79
N ASP A 533 16.70 10.69 9.40
CA ASP A 533 17.88 10.45 10.22
C ASP A 533 17.86 11.32 11.49
N ASP A 534 17.50 12.60 11.37
CA ASP A 534 17.37 13.54 12.49
C ASP A 534 16.25 13.10 13.46
N TRP A 535 15.10 12.66 12.94
CA TRP A 535 14.01 12.14 13.77
C TRP A 535 14.40 10.86 14.50
N LYS A 536 15.11 9.94 13.82
CA LYS A 536 15.63 8.72 14.43
C LYS A 536 16.62 9.04 15.55
N ALA A 537 17.53 9.98 15.33
CA ALA A 537 18.48 10.42 16.36
C ALA A 537 17.76 11.06 17.57
N LYS A 538 16.68 11.81 17.32
CA LYS A 538 15.90 12.50 18.37
C LYS A 538 15.05 11.55 19.21
N THR A 539 14.42 10.54 18.61
CA THR A 539 13.42 9.70 19.29
C THR A 539 13.84 8.26 19.53
N GLY A 540 14.89 7.78 18.85
CA GLY A 540 15.25 6.37 18.82
C GLY A 540 14.33 5.49 17.96
N LEU A 541 13.33 6.07 17.28
CA LEU A 541 12.38 5.32 16.43
C LEU A 541 12.93 5.12 15.01
N GLY A 542 12.52 4.03 14.35
CA GLY A 542 13.01 3.62 13.03
C GLY A 542 12.37 4.36 11.86
N PHE A 543 12.63 5.66 11.68
CA PHE A 543 12.15 6.39 10.50
C PHE A 543 12.90 5.99 9.22
N ALA A 544 12.19 5.85 8.11
CA ALA A 544 12.77 5.52 6.82
C ALA A 544 12.08 6.29 5.67
N LEU A 545 12.87 6.73 4.69
CA LEU A 545 12.37 7.43 3.51
C LEU A 545 11.80 6.43 2.50
N TYR A 546 10.56 6.63 2.07
CA TYR A 546 9.77 5.66 1.33
C TYR A 546 9.24 6.24 0.02
N GLY A 547 9.72 5.70 -1.10
CA GLY A 547 9.15 5.95 -2.42
C GLY A 547 7.75 5.37 -2.49
N THR A 548 6.73 6.23 -2.37
CA THR A 548 5.34 5.80 -2.26
C THR A 548 4.85 5.16 -3.57
N PRO A 549 4.24 3.96 -3.54
CA PRO A 549 3.57 3.35 -4.69
C PRO A 549 2.54 4.26 -5.34
N ALA A 550 1.74 4.97 -4.54
CA ALA A 550 0.83 6.00 -5.01
C ALA A 550 -0.17 5.56 -6.10
N GLU A 551 -0.79 4.38 -5.93
CA GLU A 551 -1.79 3.81 -6.87
C GLU A 551 -2.99 4.75 -7.09
N SER A 552 -3.67 5.15 -6.02
CA SER A 552 -4.72 6.16 -6.06
C SER A 552 -4.19 7.58 -5.76
N LEU A 553 -3.09 7.67 -5.00
CA LEU A 553 -2.54 8.94 -4.53
C LEU A 553 -2.03 9.85 -5.66
N CYS A 554 -1.48 9.26 -6.74
CA CYS A 554 -0.98 10.03 -7.88
C CYS A 554 -2.07 10.89 -8.52
N TYR A 555 -3.29 10.37 -8.61
CA TYR A 555 -4.47 11.07 -9.11
C TYR A 555 -5.03 12.03 -8.06
N ARG A 556 -5.14 11.59 -6.79
CA ARG A 556 -5.71 12.39 -5.71
C ARG A 556 -4.99 13.73 -5.52
N PHE A 557 -3.66 13.71 -5.41
CA PHE A 557 -2.88 14.94 -5.24
C PHE A 557 -3.00 15.85 -6.46
N ALA A 558 -2.82 15.32 -7.67
CA ALA A 558 -2.93 16.09 -8.90
C ALA A 558 -4.31 16.74 -9.05
N ARG A 559 -5.40 16.04 -8.68
CA ARG A 559 -6.77 16.58 -8.69
C ARG A 559 -6.94 17.75 -7.71
N ILE A 560 -6.55 17.56 -6.44
CA ILE A 560 -6.67 18.61 -5.41
C ILE A 560 -5.86 19.85 -5.80
N ASP A 561 -4.64 19.64 -6.30
CA ASP A 561 -3.78 20.74 -6.73
C ASP A 561 -4.32 21.44 -7.99
N LYS A 562 -4.92 20.70 -8.93
CA LYS A 562 -5.59 21.28 -10.09
C LYS A 562 -6.80 22.14 -9.69
N GLU A 563 -7.61 21.67 -8.75
CA GLU A 563 -8.76 22.42 -8.23
C GLU A 563 -8.32 23.73 -7.54
N ARG A 564 -7.16 23.72 -6.88
CA ARG A 564 -6.66 24.85 -6.10
C ARG A 564 -5.80 25.84 -6.89
N PHE A 565 -4.94 25.35 -7.77
CA PHE A 565 -3.94 26.14 -8.49
C PHE A 565 -4.18 26.22 -9.99
N GLY A 566 -5.19 25.52 -10.51
CA GLY A 566 -5.53 25.46 -11.92
C GLY A 566 -4.68 24.47 -12.71
N THR A 567 -4.78 24.58 -14.03
CA THR A 567 -4.04 23.74 -14.99
C THR A 567 -2.65 24.31 -15.21
N ILE A 568 -1.62 23.56 -14.80
CA ILE A 568 -0.20 23.90 -14.95
C ILE A 568 0.42 22.88 -15.89
N LYS A 569 1.06 23.36 -16.96
CA LYS A 569 1.65 22.53 -18.01
C LYS A 569 2.67 21.55 -17.43
N ASP A 570 2.59 20.29 -17.89
CA ASP A 570 3.43 19.16 -17.48
C ASP A 570 3.38 18.81 -15.97
N ILE A 571 2.45 19.40 -15.23
CA ILE A 571 2.31 19.22 -13.77
C ILE A 571 0.88 18.77 -13.43
N THR A 572 -0.11 19.66 -13.44
CA THR A 572 -1.51 19.31 -13.10
C THR A 572 -2.38 19.05 -14.32
N ASP A 573 -1.92 19.43 -15.52
CA ASP A 573 -2.64 19.25 -16.79
C ASP A 573 -2.82 17.77 -17.16
N LYS A 574 -1.78 16.95 -16.98
CA LYS A 574 -1.79 15.51 -17.25
C LYS A 574 -2.70 14.72 -16.30
N GLY A 575 -3.03 15.29 -15.15
CA GLY A 575 -4.01 14.74 -14.21
C GLY A 575 -3.49 13.63 -13.29
N TYR A 576 -2.18 13.41 -13.23
CA TYR A 576 -1.53 12.50 -12.28
C TYR A 576 -0.13 13.02 -11.94
N TYR A 577 0.44 12.61 -10.81
CA TYR A 577 1.85 12.85 -10.48
C TYR A 577 2.71 11.61 -10.65
N THR A 578 3.96 11.80 -11.07
CA THR A 578 4.92 10.72 -11.26
C THR A 578 5.30 10.10 -9.91
N ASN A 579 5.40 8.78 -9.88
CA ASN A 579 5.69 8.04 -8.66
C ASN A 579 7.08 8.37 -8.12
N SER A 580 7.16 8.80 -6.87
CA SER A 580 8.42 8.97 -6.12
C SER A 580 9.50 9.76 -6.90
N TYR A 581 10.60 9.10 -7.27
CA TYR A 581 11.76 9.63 -7.99
C TYR A 581 11.82 9.18 -9.46
N HIS A 582 10.77 8.52 -9.96
CA HIS A 582 10.81 7.93 -11.30
C HIS A 582 10.91 8.99 -12.37
N VAL A 583 11.56 8.62 -13.47
CA VAL A 583 11.50 9.38 -14.72
C VAL A 583 10.05 9.48 -15.18
N ASP A 584 9.62 10.64 -15.69
CA ASP A 584 8.26 10.83 -16.20
C ASP A 584 8.01 9.84 -17.35
N VAL A 585 6.87 9.17 -17.30
CA VAL A 585 6.55 8.06 -18.21
C VAL A 585 6.44 8.47 -19.69
N ARG A 586 6.39 9.77 -19.98
CA ARG A 586 6.36 10.34 -21.34
C ARG A 586 7.75 10.65 -21.88
N GLU A 587 8.79 10.66 -21.03
CA GLU A 587 10.15 10.98 -21.47
C GLU A 587 10.77 9.81 -22.23
N PRO A 588 11.24 10.01 -23.48
CA PRO A 588 11.93 8.96 -24.22
C PRO A 588 13.31 8.71 -23.60
N ILE A 589 13.50 7.54 -23.00
CA ILE A 589 14.75 7.10 -22.37
C ILE A 589 14.87 5.57 -22.49
N ASP A 590 16.07 5.06 -22.76
CA ASP A 590 16.31 3.62 -22.83
C ASP A 590 16.39 2.99 -21.42
N ALA A 591 16.18 1.66 -21.35
CA ALA A 591 16.14 0.93 -20.09
C ALA A 591 17.43 1.08 -19.24
N PHE A 592 18.60 1.08 -19.87
CA PHE A 592 19.89 1.13 -19.18
C PHE A 592 20.14 2.51 -18.60
N SER A 593 19.93 3.56 -19.39
CA SER A 593 20.05 4.95 -18.94
C SER A 593 19.05 5.28 -17.84
N LYS A 594 17.79 4.82 -17.96
CA LYS A 594 16.77 5.02 -16.93
C LYS A 594 17.16 4.36 -15.61
N PHE A 595 17.56 3.08 -15.63
CA PHE A 595 18.00 2.40 -14.42
C PHE A 595 19.27 3.00 -13.84
N LYS A 596 20.22 3.46 -14.66
CA LYS A 596 21.41 4.15 -14.17
C LYS A 596 21.07 5.46 -13.46
N PHE A 597 20.18 6.26 -14.04
CA PHE A 597 19.73 7.51 -13.46
C PHE A 597 18.95 7.27 -12.17
N GLU A 598 18.00 6.33 -12.17
CA GLU A 598 17.14 6.07 -11.02
C GLU A 598 17.87 5.37 -9.86
N SER A 599 18.93 4.60 -10.13
CA SER A 599 19.64 3.85 -9.09
C SER A 599 20.30 4.74 -8.04
N GLN A 600 20.63 5.99 -8.37
CA GLN A 600 21.22 6.93 -7.41
C GLN A 600 20.26 7.30 -6.26
N PHE A 601 18.95 7.17 -6.47
CA PHE A 601 17.93 7.50 -5.48
C PHE A 601 17.61 6.32 -4.55
N GLN A 602 17.84 5.08 -4.97
CA GLN A 602 17.49 3.88 -4.18
C GLN A 602 18.22 3.82 -2.82
N PRO A 603 19.54 4.10 -2.71
CA PRO A 603 20.24 4.17 -1.43
C PRO A 603 19.73 5.29 -0.51
N ILE A 604 19.17 6.36 -1.08
CA ILE A 604 18.63 7.51 -0.32
C ILE A 604 17.23 7.15 0.20
N SER A 605 16.37 6.61 -0.67
CA SER A 605 15.03 6.11 -0.38
C SER A 605 15.04 4.67 0.15
N SER A 606 15.93 4.40 1.12
CA SER A 606 16.20 3.05 1.64
C SER A 606 15.07 2.44 2.47
N GLY A 607 14.01 3.20 2.79
CA GLY A 607 12.79 2.67 3.41
C GLY A 607 11.82 2.08 2.39
N GLY A 608 11.98 2.41 1.11
CA GLY A 608 11.28 1.76 0.01
C GLY A 608 11.62 2.38 -1.32
N CYS A 609 11.98 1.54 -2.28
CA CYS A 609 12.42 1.95 -3.60
C CYS A 609 12.15 0.83 -4.60
N ILE A 610 12.03 1.19 -5.87
CA ILE A 610 11.79 0.27 -6.98
C ILE A 610 11.89 1.05 -8.29
N SER A 611 12.31 0.42 -9.37
CA SER A 611 12.38 1.06 -10.69
C SER A 611 11.75 0.19 -11.76
N TYR A 612 11.10 0.84 -12.73
CA TYR A 612 10.34 0.16 -13.78
C TYR A 612 10.94 0.41 -15.15
N VAL A 613 10.90 -0.59 -16.03
CA VAL A 613 11.03 -0.37 -17.47
C VAL A 613 9.86 -1.04 -18.19
N GLU A 614 9.29 -0.31 -19.13
CA GLU A 614 8.23 -0.77 -20.01
C GLU A 614 8.87 -1.44 -21.22
N ILE A 615 8.51 -2.69 -21.46
CA ILE A 615 9.04 -3.50 -22.56
C ILE A 615 7.88 -3.99 -23.43
N PRO A 616 8.08 -4.13 -24.76
CA PRO A 616 7.08 -4.74 -25.61
C PRO A 616 6.99 -6.25 -25.34
N ASN A 617 6.23 -6.97 -26.16
CA ASN A 617 6.25 -8.43 -26.13
C ASN A 617 7.63 -8.97 -26.56
N MET A 618 8.46 -9.33 -25.57
CA MET A 618 9.82 -9.80 -25.78
C MET A 618 9.94 -11.33 -26.01
N LYS A 619 8.84 -12.05 -26.29
CA LYS A 619 8.86 -13.52 -26.48
C LYS A 619 9.85 -13.97 -27.57
N LYS A 620 10.06 -13.14 -28.60
CA LYS A 620 10.99 -13.42 -29.72
C LYS A 620 12.42 -12.91 -29.49
N ASN A 621 12.66 -12.15 -28.42
CA ASN A 621 13.98 -11.61 -28.09
C ASN A 621 14.25 -11.64 -26.57
N PRO A 622 14.31 -12.83 -25.94
CA PRO A 622 14.59 -12.94 -24.51
C PRO A 622 15.99 -12.43 -24.14
N THR A 623 16.95 -12.50 -25.06
CA THR A 623 18.34 -12.05 -24.85
C THR A 623 18.43 -10.58 -24.44
N ALA A 624 17.61 -9.70 -25.04
CA ALA A 624 17.59 -8.31 -24.64
C ALA A 624 17.14 -8.12 -23.17
N VAL A 625 16.18 -8.92 -22.69
CA VAL A 625 15.76 -8.90 -21.28
C VAL A 625 16.84 -9.49 -20.37
N GLU A 626 17.53 -10.55 -20.82
CA GLU A 626 18.70 -11.09 -20.12
C GLU A 626 19.81 -10.04 -19.93
N ASP A 627 20.07 -9.22 -20.96
CA ASP A 627 21.05 -8.14 -20.89
C ASP A 627 20.66 -7.08 -19.85
N VAL A 628 19.37 -6.71 -19.80
CA VAL A 628 18.87 -5.81 -18.74
C VAL A 628 18.96 -6.46 -17.36
N VAL A 629 18.68 -7.76 -17.21
CA VAL A 629 18.84 -8.48 -15.93
C VAL A 629 20.29 -8.49 -15.45
N ARG A 630 21.26 -8.71 -16.36
CA ARG A 630 22.70 -8.57 -16.02
C ARG A 630 23.02 -7.14 -15.57
N PHE A 631 22.45 -6.15 -16.24
CA PHE A 631 22.62 -4.75 -15.83
C PHE A 631 22.01 -4.46 -14.45
N ILE A 632 20.84 -5.01 -14.14
CA ILE A 632 20.18 -4.85 -12.85
C ILE A 632 21.10 -5.29 -11.72
N TYR A 633 21.68 -6.49 -11.84
CA TYR A 633 22.59 -7.03 -10.83
C TYR A 633 23.74 -6.07 -10.48
N ASP A 634 24.34 -5.40 -11.47
CA ASP A 634 25.48 -4.52 -11.25
C ASP A 634 25.13 -3.08 -10.87
N ASN A 635 23.91 -2.60 -11.13
CA ASN A 635 23.62 -1.16 -11.14
C ASN A 635 22.48 -0.71 -10.23
N ILE A 636 21.50 -1.55 -9.91
CA ILE A 636 20.28 -1.11 -9.20
C ILE A 636 19.80 -2.17 -8.20
N GLN A 637 19.30 -1.74 -7.04
CA GLN A 637 18.92 -2.65 -5.96
C GLN A 637 17.64 -3.41 -6.31
N TYR A 638 16.58 -2.71 -6.73
CA TYR A 638 15.28 -3.32 -7.00
C TYR A 638 14.67 -2.77 -8.29
N ALA A 639 14.42 -3.65 -9.26
CA ALA A 639 13.92 -3.30 -10.58
C ALA A 639 12.95 -4.34 -11.15
N GLU A 640 12.03 -3.88 -12.00
CA GLU A 640 10.93 -4.67 -12.53
C GLU A 640 10.68 -4.38 -14.01
N PHE A 641 10.17 -5.39 -14.71
CA PHE A 641 9.71 -5.27 -16.10
C PHE A 641 8.19 -5.14 -16.15
N ASN A 642 7.73 -4.20 -16.95
CA ASN A 642 6.33 -4.06 -17.31
C ASN A 642 6.15 -4.51 -18.76
N THR A 643 5.49 -5.64 -18.92
CA THR A 643 4.99 -6.14 -20.20
C THR A 643 3.46 -6.18 -20.13
N LYS A 644 2.80 -6.48 -21.24
CA LYS A 644 1.34 -6.51 -21.35
C LYS A 644 0.90 -7.94 -21.61
N SER A 645 0.01 -8.44 -20.77
CA SER A 645 -0.54 -9.78 -20.85
C SER A 645 -2.05 -9.67 -20.73
N ASP A 646 -2.72 -9.64 -21.87
CA ASP A 646 -4.18 -9.53 -21.92
C ASP A 646 -4.79 -10.59 -22.81
N TYR A 647 -6.08 -10.83 -22.57
CA TYR A 647 -6.86 -11.80 -23.31
C TYR A 647 -8.29 -11.31 -23.53
N CYS A 648 -8.77 -11.36 -24.76
CA CYS A 648 -10.17 -11.09 -25.10
C CYS A 648 -10.98 -12.39 -25.14
N GLN A 649 -11.95 -12.53 -24.24
CA GLN A 649 -12.76 -13.75 -24.13
C GLN A 649 -13.79 -13.89 -25.26
N VAL A 650 -14.07 -12.83 -26.02
CA VAL A 650 -15.03 -12.85 -27.14
C VAL A 650 -14.43 -13.47 -28.40
N CYS A 651 -13.19 -13.10 -28.75
CA CYS A 651 -12.55 -13.49 -30.01
C CYS A 651 -11.28 -14.33 -29.83
N GLY A 652 -10.82 -14.54 -28.61
CA GLY A 652 -9.61 -15.30 -28.31
C GLY A 652 -8.30 -14.54 -28.56
N PHE A 653 -8.34 -13.22 -28.73
CA PHE A 653 -7.13 -12.41 -28.93
C PHE A 653 -6.24 -12.47 -27.68
N ASP A 654 -5.01 -12.99 -27.84
CA ASP A 654 -3.94 -13.07 -26.83
C ASP A 654 -2.83 -12.07 -27.22
N GLY A 655 -2.96 -10.85 -26.69
CA GLY A 655 -2.16 -9.69 -27.08
C GLY A 655 -2.57 -8.45 -26.30
N GLU A 656 -2.00 -7.29 -26.63
CA GLU A 656 -2.29 -6.06 -25.88
C GLU A 656 -3.70 -5.50 -26.19
N ILE A 657 -4.54 -5.37 -25.15
CA ILE A 657 -5.78 -4.57 -25.20
C ILE A 657 -5.41 -3.09 -25.13
N GLN A 658 -5.99 -2.30 -26.04
CA GLN A 658 -5.64 -0.89 -26.23
C GLN A 658 -6.56 0.04 -25.44
N ILE A 659 -6.06 1.24 -25.14
CA ILE A 659 -6.86 2.33 -24.55
C ILE A 659 -7.14 3.35 -25.64
N ASN A 660 -8.41 3.50 -26.03
CA ASN A 660 -8.82 4.42 -27.09
C ASN A 660 -8.79 5.90 -26.63
N ASP A 661 -9.18 6.83 -27.50
CA ASP A 661 -9.14 8.27 -27.20
C ASP A 661 -10.17 8.74 -26.16
N ASN A 662 -11.21 7.93 -25.96
CA ASN A 662 -12.18 8.14 -24.89
C ASN A 662 -11.73 7.53 -23.55
N LEU A 663 -10.50 6.99 -23.47
CA LEU A 663 -9.94 6.28 -22.33
C LEU A 663 -10.69 4.97 -21.98
N GLU A 664 -11.29 4.34 -22.98
CA GLU A 664 -11.93 3.03 -22.84
C GLU A 664 -10.98 1.92 -23.28
N TRP A 665 -11.05 0.78 -22.60
CA TRP A 665 -10.33 -0.43 -22.96
C TRP A 665 -11.03 -1.13 -24.12
N GLU A 666 -10.30 -1.41 -25.19
CA GLU A 666 -10.85 -1.90 -26.45
C GLU A 666 -9.96 -3.00 -27.06
N CYS A 667 -10.59 -4.12 -27.41
CA CYS A 667 -9.90 -5.20 -28.13
C CYS A 667 -9.57 -4.74 -29.57
N PRO A 668 -8.30 -4.78 -30.00
CA PRO A 668 -7.93 -4.31 -31.34
C PRO A 668 -8.42 -5.24 -32.47
N GLN A 669 -8.82 -6.48 -32.15
CA GLN A 669 -9.28 -7.45 -33.15
C GLN A 669 -10.80 -7.44 -33.37
N CYS A 670 -11.58 -7.32 -32.29
CA CYS A 670 -13.05 -7.42 -32.37
C CYS A 670 -13.80 -6.19 -31.82
N HIS A 671 -13.07 -5.16 -31.38
CA HIS A 671 -13.63 -3.94 -30.79
C HIS A 671 -14.55 -4.19 -29.58
N ASN A 672 -14.42 -5.35 -28.93
CA ASN A 672 -15.04 -5.57 -27.63
C ASN A 672 -14.61 -4.46 -26.68
N LYS A 673 -15.56 -3.91 -25.93
CA LYS A 673 -15.35 -2.94 -24.84
C LYS A 673 -15.96 -3.43 -23.52
N ASP A 674 -16.58 -4.60 -23.53
CA ASP A 674 -17.10 -5.25 -22.33
C ASP A 674 -15.94 -5.76 -21.49
N GLN A 675 -15.65 -4.99 -20.44
CA GLN A 675 -14.63 -5.25 -19.45
C GLN A 675 -14.80 -6.61 -18.76
N SER A 676 -16.04 -7.10 -18.60
CA SER A 676 -16.30 -8.42 -17.98
C SER A 676 -15.85 -9.59 -18.86
N LYS A 677 -15.61 -9.35 -20.15
CA LYS A 677 -15.15 -10.33 -21.13
C LYS A 677 -13.71 -10.09 -21.58
N MET A 678 -12.93 -9.42 -20.73
CA MET A 678 -11.50 -9.20 -20.94
C MET A 678 -10.73 -9.55 -19.68
N ASN A 679 -9.55 -10.10 -19.86
CA ASN A 679 -8.53 -10.15 -18.81
C ASN A 679 -7.47 -9.14 -19.20
N VAL A 680 -7.39 -8.03 -18.49
CA VAL A 680 -6.36 -7.01 -18.70
C VAL A 680 -5.51 -6.97 -17.45
N THR A 681 -4.23 -7.32 -17.58
CA THR A 681 -3.29 -7.24 -16.47
C THR A 681 -2.32 -6.11 -16.74
N ARG A 682 -2.21 -5.17 -15.82
CA ARG A 682 -1.17 -4.12 -15.85
C ARG A 682 -0.54 -4.01 -14.48
N ARG A 683 0.71 -3.57 -14.46
CA ARG A 683 1.33 -3.14 -13.21
C ARG A 683 0.77 -1.79 -12.80
N THR A 684 0.18 -1.76 -11.60
CA THR A 684 -0.40 -0.54 -11.04
C THR A 684 0.74 0.38 -10.66
N CYS A 685 1.28 0.20 -9.48
CA CYS A 685 2.42 0.92 -9.00
C CYS A 685 3.51 -0.01 -8.49
N GLY A 686 3.20 -1.27 -8.19
CA GLY A 686 4.18 -2.30 -7.85
C GLY A 686 3.59 -3.66 -7.46
N TYR A 687 2.26 -3.80 -7.43
CA TYR A 687 1.57 -5.07 -7.67
C TYR A 687 0.95 -5.06 -9.07
N LEU A 688 0.57 -6.23 -9.56
CA LEU A 688 -0.30 -6.34 -10.72
C LEU A 688 -1.75 -6.07 -10.29
N GLY A 689 -2.50 -5.45 -11.19
CA GLY A 689 -3.95 -5.30 -11.08
C GLY A 689 -4.64 -6.12 -12.16
N GLU A 690 -5.75 -6.75 -11.79
CA GLU A 690 -6.61 -7.54 -12.69
C GLU A 690 -7.97 -6.87 -12.97
N ASN A 691 -8.36 -5.88 -12.17
CA ASN A 691 -9.50 -5.02 -12.44
C ASN A 691 -9.04 -3.71 -13.10
N PHE A 692 -9.99 -3.01 -13.71
CA PHE A 692 -9.75 -1.75 -14.39
C PHE A 692 -9.45 -0.61 -13.40
N TRP A 693 -8.74 0.42 -13.88
CA TRP A 693 -8.21 1.50 -13.06
C TRP A 693 -8.96 2.81 -13.25
N ASN A 694 -8.85 3.68 -12.25
CA ASN A 694 -9.35 5.05 -12.32
C ASN A 694 -8.78 5.82 -13.53
N VAL A 695 -9.44 6.93 -13.87
CA VAL A 695 -9.12 7.76 -15.04
C VAL A 695 -7.68 8.27 -15.03
N GLY A 696 -7.16 8.69 -13.87
CA GLY A 696 -5.79 9.20 -13.74
C GLY A 696 -4.76 8.13 -14.07
N LYS A 697 -4.97 6.92 -13.54
CA LYS A 697 -4.08 5.79 -13.77
C LYS A 697 -4.18 5.23 -15.18
N THR A 698 -5.38 5.21 -15.76
CA THR A 698 -5.59 4.84 -17.16
C THR A 698 -4.87 5.81 -18.11
N LYS A 699 -4.89 7.12 -17.82
CA LYS A 699 -4.10 8.12 -18.57
C LYS A 699 -2.60 7.91 -18.43
N GLU A 700 -2.13 7.61 -17.22
CA GLU A 700 -0.72 7.31 -16.98
C GLU A 700 -0.28 6.09 -17.79
N ILE A 701 -1.01 4.97 -17.73
CA ILE A 701 -0.72 3.75 -18.50
C ILE A 701 -0.71 4.03 -20.01
N LYS A 702 -1.68 4.79 -20.54
CA LYS A 702 -1.72 5.17 -21.96
C LYS A 702 -0.50 6.01 -22.39
N SER A 703 0.11 6.74 -21.46
CA SER A 703 1.20 7.68 -21.76
C SER A 703 2.60 7.04 -21.69
N ARG A 704 2.70 5.78 -21.28
CA ARG A 704 3.98 5.10 -21.05
C ARG A 704 4.73 4.83 -22.35
N VAL A 705 5.95 5.33 -22.44
CA VAL A 705 6.86 4.99 -23.54
C VAL A 705 7.54 3.65 -23.30
N LEU A 706 7.86 2.93 -24.38
CA LEU A 706 8.67 1.71 -24.33
C LEU A 706 10.16 2.07 -24.18
N HIS A 707 10.89 1.25 -23.45
CA HIS A 707 12.31 1.45 -23.13
C HIS A 707 13.24 0.47 -23.86
N LEU A 708 12.67 -0.53 -24.53
CA LEU A 708 13.34 -1.54 -25.35
C LEU A 708 12.67 -1.67 -26.72
#